data_AF-A0A9J8BTK8-F1
#
_entry.id   AF-A0A9J8BTK8-F1
#
_cell.length_a   1.000
_cell.length_b   1.000
_cell.length_c   1.000
_cell.angle_alpha   90.00
_cell.angle_beta   90.00
_cell.angle_gamma   90.00
#
_symmetry.space_group_name_H-M   'P 1'
#
loop_
_entity.id
_entity.type
_entity.pdbx_description
1 polymer ?
#
loop_
_entity_poly.entity_id
_entity_poly.type
_entity_poly.pdbx_seq_one_letter_code
_entity_poly.pdbx_strand_id
1 'polypeptide(L)'
;MTSEQLLETLDALDREKLKRFNWHLKQDAHASAVDLENADTVVTVDLMMACCGPERAVKITLNILRKMKLNHLAEDLENKLKVHNSLVQMRSSAQAGVSVDVSAETGASVNVPVLTGNTITGPVTIYGSHAAGNETAQKHAEKQEFLRLKKFLETHKTNMKKKAEHIFENIKENKGRLNDVFTELFITEGDIEDVNQEHEILKIDVAFKNKTTQGKPIKCNDMFSLLRENSDKNIVLTKGIAGIGKTVSVQKFILDWAEGKANQNIDCVFLLPFREINMLKDREVNLHEFLQVFYPELKELGKSIKLKLNSKCNLFIFDGLDESQHFFNFKSGILLSFEEKSSVGVLFTSLLKGKLLPSALVWVTSRPAAANQIPPQYVGLFTEVRGFTDEQKEEYFRKRITDETQASRIISHIKSSHCLYIMCHIPVFCWITATVLQNFLIKNSAENISTTLTEMYIHFLLVQMNMKNQKYDEQEERQRTKLLHSNREIIWRLAKLAFEQLKKENIVFYEEDLEECGIDVSKDTEFTGMITEILKMEDGLHEMKVFCFVHLSVQEFLAAVHVFLCYLNKNMQELQFFFDKPKENITLQELLQKAVDKAMQSERGHLDLFLRFLMGISLESSQNLLQGLITHTEDTTESITKTAEYIKRVQDGYFISDEASVNLFYCLLEIKDHSLYEEIQRYLGSDAHPGRELSSSMCTILIYILLMSDKMLDEFNPKRFTSSSNYTRLVPAVRCCRKALFNGCDLSDQHCESLCSALQSSNSYLRELDLSNNHLKDSGVTLLSAGLKSSHCQLNILRLCQCNLTAQSCESLSLALQSSNSVLRELDLSNNDLQDSGVKLLSDGLKSCKLEILSVDHGGQFRITAGPRKYACFLTLDPNTASTGISLSEDNRKVTGVIKYSHSSSRLYISNQYPQVLCRESVCGRCYWETEWSGRVYISVSYKSISRNRGQECWFGNNDQSWSLFCSSSSYSFTHNNIQTDLPVKSISRRIGVFVDHSAGTLSFYSISRNTMSLIHTEQTTFTQTLYPGFGVYYYGSSVKLC
;
A
#
# COMPACT_ATOMS: atom_id res chain seq x y z
N MET A 1 -29.25 -27.22 -31.99
CA MET A 1 -30.41 -26.30 -32.16
C MET A 1 -30.37 -25.65 -33.52
N THR A 2 -31.52 -25.50 -34.17
CA THR A 2 -31.67 -24.87 -35.49
C THR A 2 -32.25 -23.46 -35.35
N SER A 3 -31.86 -22.55 -36.24
CA SER A 3 -32.41 -21.19 -36.36
C SER A 3 -33.95 -21.19 -36.48
N GLU A 4 -34.52 -22.26 -37.02
CA GLU A 4 -35.97 -22.48 -37.15
C GLU A 4 -36.74 -22.36 -35.84
N GLN A 5 -36.21 -22.86 -34.71
CA GLN A 5 -36.94 -22.83 -33.43
C GLN A 5 -37.02 -21.41 -32.84
N LEU A 6 -35.99 -20.60 -33.07
CA LEU A 6 -36.01 -19.18 -32.70
C LEU A 6 -36.94 -18.39 -33.63
N LEU A 7 -36.92 -18.72 -34.92
CA LEU A 7 -37.78 -18.10 -35.91
C LEU A 7 -39.26 -18.33 -35.60
N GLU A 8 -39.67 -19.57 -35.34
CA GLU A 8 -41.05 -19.90 -34.93
C GLU A 8 -41.48 -19.15 -33.66
N THR A 9 -40.57 -18.99 -32.69
CA THR A 9 -40.88 -18.33 -31.42
C THR A 9 -41.05 -16.83 -31.60
N LEU A 10 -40.22 -16.21 -32.43
CA LEU A 10 -40.27 -14.78 -32.69
C LEU A 10 -41.34 -14.40 -33.72
N ASP A 11 -41.77 -15.32 -34.60
CA ASP A 11 -42.89 -15.11 -35.53
C ASP A 11 -44.24 -15.03 -34.81
N ALA A 12 -44.31 -15.51 -33.57
CA ALA A 12 -45.47 -15.31 -32.70
C ALA A 12 -45.56 -13.87 -32.14
N LEU A 13 -44.54 -13.02 -32.35
CA LEU A 13 -44.55 -11.62 -31.96
C LEU A 13 -45.18 -10.76 -33.05
N ASP A 14 -46.19 -9.96 -32.68
CA ASP A 14 -46.65 -8.89 -33.56
C ASP A 14 -45.56 -7.83 -33.78
N ARG A 15 -45.77 -6.97 -34.79
CA ARG A 15 -44.77 -5.98 -35.22
C ARG A 15 -44.33 -5.03 -34.10
N GLU A 16 -45.20 -4.69 -33.15
CA GLU A 16 -44.83 -3.84 -32.02
C GLU A 16 -44.01 -4.60 -30.97
N LYS A 17 -44.40 -5.84 -30.67
CA LYS A 17 -43.64 -6.72 -29.77
C LYS A 17 -42.26 -7.05 -30.34
N LEU A 18 -42.14 -7.29 -31.64
CA LEU A 18 -40.86 -7.54 -32.29
C LEU A 18 -39.94 -6.30 -32.22
N LYS A 19 -40.47 -5.09 -32.44
CA LYS A 19 -39.70 -3.85 -32.24
C LYS A 19 -39.19 -3.71 -30.80
N ARG A 20 -40.04 -4.03 -29.82
CA ARG A 20 -39.66 -3.99 -28.40
C ARG A 20 -38.65 -5.09 -28.05
N PHE A 21 -38.77 -6.27 -28.66
CA PHE A 21 -37.80 -7.35 -28.55
C PHE A 21 -36.43 -6.91 -29.10
N ASN A 22 -36.39 -6.35 -30.31
CA ASN A 22 -35.17 -5.82 -30.93
C ASN A 22 -34.54 -4.68 -30.11
N TRP A 23 -35.35 -3.84 -29.46
CA TRP A 23 -34.86 -2.81 -28.53
C TRP A 23 -34.15 -3.41 -27.32
N HIS A 24 -34.71 -4.46 -26.70
CA HIS A 24 -34.05 -5.17 -25.60
C HIS A 24 -32.80 -5.92 -26.06
N LEU A 25 -32.83 -6.50 -27.27
CA LEU A 25 -31.70 -7.18 -27.88
C LEU A 25 -30.51 -6.25 -28.11
N LYS A 26 -30.77 -5.01 -28.54
CA LYS A 26 -29.74 -3.95 -28.68
C LYS A 26 -28.98 -3.69 -27.38
N GLN A 27 -29.62 -3.84 -26.22
CA GLN A 27 -28.99 -3.61 -24.93
C GLN A 27 -28.18 -4.82 -24.42
N ASP A 28 -28.65 -6.04 -24.69
CA ASP A 28 -28.02 -7.27 -24.15
C ASP A 28 -26.91 -7.86 -25.07
N ALA A 29 -26.80 -7.46 -26.35
CA ALA A 29 -25.94 -8.15 -27.34
C ALA A 29 -24.86 -7.32 -28.07
N HIS A 30 -24.63 -6.04 -27.77
CA HIS A 30 -23.64 -5.17 -28.45
C HIS A 30 -23.66 -5.23 -30.01
N ALA A 31 -24.82 -5.47 -30.63
CA ALA A 31 -24.97 -5.43 -32.09
C ALA A 31 -25.00 -3.98 -32.62
N SER A 32 -24.47 -3.75 -33.83
CA SER A 32 -24.42 -2.44 -34.48
C SER A 32 -25.81 -1.81 -34.57
N ALA A 33 -25.92 -0.54 -34.15
CA ALA A 33 -27.18 0.19 -34.03
C ALA A 33 -27.94 0.43 -35.36
N VAL A 34 -27.36 0.08 -36.51
CA VAL A 34 -27.87 0.44 -37.85
C VAL A 34 -28.76 -0.65 -38.46
N ASP A 35 -28.65 -1.92 -38.02
CA ASP A 35 -29.33 -3.05 -38.70
C ASP A 35 -30.64 -3.51 -38.02
N LEU A 36 -30.91 -3.09 -36.78
CA LEU A 36 -32.02 -3.62 -35.95
C LEU A 36 -33.31 -2.76 -35.95
N GLU A 37 -33.26 -1.53 -36.47
CA GLU A 37 -34.37 -0.57 -36.35
C GLU A 37 -35.58 -0.94 -37.23
N ASN A 38 -35.36 -1.77 -38.25
CA ASN A 38 -36.38 -2.31 -39.16
C ASN A 38 -36.22 -3.82 -39.46
N ALA A 39 -35.43 -4.56 -38.67
CA ALA A 39 -35.22 -5.99 -38.87
C ALA A 39 -36.53 -6.76 -38.67
N ASP A 40 -36.86 -7.62 -39.64
CA ASP A 40 -37.91 -8.63 -39.49
C ASP A 40 -37.41 -9.83 -38.67
N THR A 41 -38.30 -10.78 -38.41
CA THR A 41 -37.99 -11.93 -37.57
C THR A 41 -36.79 -12.72 -38.07
N VAL A 42 -36.64 -12.87 -39.39
CA VAL A 42 -35.57 -13.64 -40.03
C VAL A 42 -34.24 -12.94 -39.82
N VAL A 43 -34.17 -11.64 -40.12
CA VAL A 43 -32.96 -10.84 -39.96
C VAL A 43 -32.54 -10.78 -38.49
N THR A 44 -33.49 -10.65 -37.56
CA THR A 44 -33.19 -10.69 -36.12
C THR A 44 -32.58 -12.02 -35.70
N VAL A 45 -33.13 -13.16 -36.14
CA VAL A 45 -32.60 -14.49 -35.79
C VAL A 45 -31.20 -14.69 -36.39
N ASP A 46 -30.99 -14.34 -37.66
CA ASP A 46 -29.70 -14.50 -38.32
C ASP A 46 -28.60 -13.65 -37.66
N LEU A 47 -28.92 -12.41 -37.28
CA LEU A 47 -28.02 -11.54 -36.51
C LEU A 47 -27.68 -12.17 -35.15
N MET A 48 -28.67 -12.69 -34.43
CA MET A 48 -28.43 -13.34 -33.14
C MET A 48 -27.53 -14.57 -33.29
N MET A 49 -27.77 -15.38 -34.32
CA MET A 49 -26.98 -16.57 -34.60
C MET A 49 -25.53 -16.23 -34.96
N ALA A 50 -25.30 -15.18 -35.76
CA ALA A 50 -23.98 -14.72 -36.15
C ALA A 50 -23.20 -14.05 -34.99
N CYS A 51 -23.87 -13.25 -34.16
CA CYS A 51 -23.20 -12.47 -33.11
C CYS A 51 -22.87 -13.28 -31.85
N CYS A 52 -23.72 -14.24 -31.45
CA CYS A 52 -23.55 -14.89 -30.14
C CYS A 52 -23.61 -16.43 -30.18
N GLY A 53 -23.91 -17.03 -31.34
CA GLY A 53 -24.01 -18.48 -31.50
C GLY A 53 -25.32 -19.06 -30.95
N PRO A 54 -25.70 -20.30 -31.36
CA PRO A 54 -27.03 -20.87 -31.13
C PRO A 54 -27.43 -20.98 -29.66
N GLU A 55 -26.54 -21.44 -28.78
CA GLU A 55 -26.87 -21.64 -27.37
C GLU A 55 -27.09 -20.31 -26.63
N ARG A 56 -26.29 -19.28 -26.97
CA ARG A 56 -26.39 -17.96 -26.34
C ARG A 56 -27.58 -17.17 -26.88
N ALA A 57 -27.88 -17.28 -28.18
CA ALA A 57 -29.05 -16.65 -28.80
C ALA A 57 -30.36 -17.07 -28.12
N VAL A 58 -30.45 -18.34 -27.75
CA VAL A 58 -31.62 -18.90 -27.06
C VAL A 58 -31.75 -18.38 -25.63
N LYS A 59 -30.64 -18.34 -24.88
CA LYS A 59 -30.62 -17.82 -23.52
C LYS A 59 -30.98 -16.33 -23.48
N ILE A 60 -30.49 -15.55 -24.44
CA ILE A 60 -30.83 -14.14 -24.60
C ILE A 60 -32.32 -14.00 -24.93
N THR A 61 -32.84 -14.79 -25.88
CA THR A 61 -34.27 -14.78 -26.24
C THR A 61 -35.16 -15.07 -25.04
N LEU A 62 -34.84 -16.09 -24.23
CA LEU A 62 -35.58 -16.41 -23.01
C LEU A 62 -35.58 -15.26 -22.00
N ASN A 63 -34.43 -14.63 -21.79
CA ASN A 63 -34.32 -13.48 -20.89
C ASN A 63 -35.13 -12.28 -21.38
N ILE A 64 -35.10 -11.98 -22.68
CA ILE A 64 -35.84 -10.87 -23.26
C ILE A 64 -37.36 -11.14 -23.20
N LEU A 65 -37.82 -12.34 -23.55
CA LEU A 65 -39.23 -12.72 -23.44
C LEU A 65 -39.74 -12.58 -22.00
N ARG A 66 -38.93 -12.98 -21.00
CA ARG A 66 -39.23 -12.78 -19.57
C ARG A 66 -39.28 -11.31 -19.18
N LYS A 67 -38.31 -10.48 -19.63
CA LYS A 67 -38.30 -9.01 -19.42
C LYS A 67 -39.55 -8.36 -20.03
N MET A 68 -40.03 -8.87 -21.16
CA MET A 68 -41.24 -8.41 -21.85
C MET A 68 -42.55 -8.96 -21.25
N LYS A 69 -42.48 -9.77 -20.18
CA LYS A 69 -43.62 -10.46 -19.55
C LYS A 69 -44.34 -11.44 -20.49
N LEU A 70 -43.66 -11.96 -21.51
CA LEU A 70 -44.15 -12.99 -22.43
C LEU A 70 -43.78 -14.39 -21.92
N ASN A 71 -44.16 -14.70 -20.68
CA ASN A 71 -43.74 -15.93 -20.00
C ASN A 71 -44.24 -17.20 -20.70
N HIS A 72 -45.42 -17.17 -21.32
CA HIS A 72 -45.93 -18.29 -22.11
C HIS A 72 -45.01 -18.67 -23.28
N LEU A 73 -44.48 -17.68 -24.01
CA LEU A 73 -43.53 -17.94 -25.12
C LEU A 73 -42.16 -18.39 -24.59
N ALA A 74 -41.73 -17.87 -23.44
CA ALA A 74 -40.50 -18.32 -22.79
C ALA A 74 -40.60 -19.77 -22.30
N GLU A 75 -41.74 -20.16 -21.72
CA GLU A 75 -42.01 -21.54 -21.30
C GLU A 75 -42.14 -22.48 -22.50
N ASP A 76 -42.78 -22.06 -23.59
CA ASP A 76 -42.87 -22.86 -24.81
C ASP A 76 -41.49 -23.10 -25.43
N LEU A 77 -40.65 -22.06 -25.51
CA LEU A 77 -39.26 -22.20 -25.95
C LEU A 77 -38.45 -23.11 -25.01
N GLU A 78 -38.61 -23.00 -23.69
CA GLU A 78 -37.97 -23.92 -22.72
C GLU A 78 -38.45 -25.37 -22.83
N ASN A 79 -39.73 -25.60 -23.13
CA ASN A 79 -40.27 -26.93 -23.34
C ASN A 79 -39.76 -27.52 -24.66
N LYS A 80 -39.70 -26.73 -25.74
CA LYS A 80 -39.05 -27.11 -27.01
C LYS A 80 -37.58 -27.48 -26.80
N LEU A 81 -36.86 -26.78 -25.90
CA LEU A 81 -35.49 -27.11 -25.51
C LEU A 81 -35.38 -28.44 -24.75
N LYS A 82 -36.28 -28.68 -23.80
CA LYS A 82 -36.32 -29.95 -23.06
C LYS A 82 -36.58 -31.12 -23.99
N VAL A 83 -37.54 -31.00 -24.91
CA VAL A 83 -37.86 -32.04 -25.90
C VAL A 83 -36.69 -32.29 -26.87
N HIS A 84 -36.03 -31.24 -27.36
CA HIS A 84 -34.85 -31.38 -28.21
C HIS A 84 -33.69 -32.07 -27.48
N ASN A 85 -33.42 -31.70 -26.22
CA ASN A 85 -32.37 -32.32 -25.42
C ASN A 85 -32.69 -33.78 -25.06
N SER A 86 -33.97 -34.12 -24.81
CA SER A 86 -34.41 -35.50 -24.62
C SER A 86 -34.27 -36.34 -25.90
N LEU A 87 -34.55 -35.78 -27.08
CA LEU A 87 -34.36 -36.44 -28.38
C LEU A 87 -32.87 -36.62 -28.73
N VAL A 88 -32.00 -35.68 -28.34
CA VAL A 88 -30.54 -35.79 -28.49
C VAL A 88 -29.97 -36.84 -27.52
N GLN A 89 -30.51 -36.96 -26.30
CA GLN A 89 -30.17 -38.04 -25.35
C GLN A 89 -30.65 -39.43 -25.79
N MET A 90 -31.80 -39.52 -26.48
CA MET A 90 -32.26 -40.76 -27.11
C MET A 90 -31.39 -41.14 -28.32
N ARG A 91 -30.88 -40.16 -29.08
CA ARG A 91 -29.94 -40.43 -30.20
C ARG A 91 -28.55 -40.89 -29.74
N SER A 92 -28.15 -40.63 -28.50
CA SER A 92 -26.94 -41.22 -27.90
C SER A 92 -27.16 -42.59 -27.23
N SER A 93 -28.40 -43.12 -27.22
CA SER A 93 -28.73 -44.39 -26.56
C SER A 93 -29.46 -45.42 -27.44
N ALA A 94 -29.66 -45.14 -28.74
CA ALA A 94 -30.20 -46.11 -29.70
C ALA A 94 -29.11 -46.67 -30.65
N GLN A 95 -28.20 -47.49 -30.11
CA GLN A 95 -27.68 -48.64 -30.85
C GLN A 95 -28.50 -49.87 -30.41
N ALA A 96 -29.76 -49.91 -30.85
CA ALA A 96 -30.51 -51.15 -30.94
C ALA A 96 -30.73 -51.37 -32.44
N GLY A 97 -30.06 -52.40 -32.98
CA GLY A 97 -30.21 -52.77 -34.39
C GLY A 97 -31.67 -53.06 -34.71
N VAL A 98 -32.21 -52.39 -35.72
CA VAL A 98 -33.48 -52.83 -36.32
C VAL A 98 -33.13 -53.94 -37.30
N SER A 99 -33.32 -55.20 -36.89
CA SER A 99 -33.36 -56.33 -37.81
C SER A 99 -34.71 -56.34 -38.52
N VAL A 100 -34.71 -56.25 -39.85
CA VAL A 100 -35.90 -56.50 -40.67
C VAL A 100 -35.67 -57.81 -41.41
N ASP A 101 -36.40 -58.85 -41.03
CA ASP A 101 -36.44 -60.09 -41.79
C ASP A 101 -37.40 -59.90 -42.98
N VAL A 102 -36.88 -60.10 -44.20
CA VAL A 102 -37.66 -59.99 -45.43
C VAL A 102 -37.68 -61.36 -46.09
N SER A 103 -38.84 -62.01 -46.12
CA SER A 103 -39.06 -63.19 -46.95
C SER A 103 -39.65 -62.76 -48.28
N ALA A 104 -38.99 -63.14 -49.37
CA ALA A 104 -39.43 -62.82 -50.73
C ALA A 104 -39.50 -64.12 -51.55
N GLU A 105 -40.64 -64.38 -52.18
CA GLU A 105 -40.77 -65.45 -53.17
C GLU A 105 -40.23 -65.01 -54.54
N THR A 106 -39.95 -65.99 -55.40
CA THR A 106 -39.20 -65.84 -56.65
C THR A 106 -39.67 -64.65 -57.51
N GLY A 107 -38.77 -63.69 -57.72
CA GLY A 107 -38.96 -62.56 -58.65
C GLY A 107 -39.07 -61.16 -58.04
N ALA A 108 -38.93 -60.98 -56.72
CA ALA A 108 -38.99 -59.65 -56.09
C ALA A 108 -37.64 -58.90 -56.09
N SER A 109 -37.70 -57.56 -56.21
CA SER A 109 -36.54 -56.66 -56.14
C SER A 109 -36.59 -55.83 -54.85
N VAL A 110 -35.48 -55.81 -54.09
CA VAL A 110 -35.41 -55.21 -52.74
C VAL A 110 -34.30 -54.15 -52.72
N ASN A 111 -34.55 -52.98 -52.12
CA ASN A 111 -33.59 -51.87 -52.05
C ASN A 111 -33.40 -51.41 -50.59
N VAL A 112 -32.28 -51.75 -49.95
CA VAL A 112 -32.01 -51.47 -48.52
C VAL A 112 -30.52 -51.19 -48.27
N PRO A 113 -30.12 -50.33 -47.29
CA PRO A 113 -28.72 -49.98 -47.07
C PRO A 113 -27.86 -51.05 -46.35
N VAL A 114 -28.46 -51.98 -45.58
CA VAL A 114 -27.74 -53.06 -44.86
C VAL A 114 -28.62 -54.31 -44.74
N LEU A 115 -28.08 -55.50 -45.07
CA LEU A 115 -28.72 -56.82 -44.91
C LEU A 115 -27.90 -57.69 -43.94
N THR A 116 -28.52 -58.23 -42.89
CA THR A 116 -27.87 -59.17 -41.95
C THR A 116 -28.86 -60.25 -41.52
N GLY A 117 -28.54 -61.53 -41.69
CA GLY A 117 -29.30 -62.66 -41.12
C GLY A 117 -30.36 -63.34 -42.01
N ASN A 118 -30.43 -63.08 -43.32
CA ASN A 118 -31.50 -63.62 -44.19
C ASN A 118 -31.04 -64.84 -45.03
N THR A 119 -31.95 -65.79 -45.26
CA THR A 119 -31.73 -66.96 -46.14
C THR A 119 -32.61 -66.83 -47.39
N ILE A 120 -32.00 -66.71 -48.57
CA ILE A 120 -32.70 -66.47 -49.83
C ILE A 120 -32.58 -67.73 -50.70
N THR A 121 -33.69 -68.39 -50.97
CA THR A 121 -33.75 -69.56 -51.87
C THR A 121 -34.30 -69.13 -53.23
N GLY A 122 -33.44 -68.46 -54.03
CA GLY A 122 -33.72 -68.01 -55.39
C GLY A 122 -32.74 -66.92 -55.86
N PRO A 123 -32.59 -66.65 -57.18
CA PRO A 123 -31.66 -65.63 -57.68
C PRO A 123 -32.17 -64.20 -57.42
N VAL A 124 -31.31 -63.33 -56.87
CA VAL A 124 -31.60 -61.91 -56.54
C VAL A 124 -30.49 -60.99 -57.06
N THR A 125 -30.83 -59.77 -57.46
CA THR A 125 -29.89 -58.73 -57.97
C THR A 125 -29.86 -57.52 -57.02
N ILE A 126 -28.67 -57.08 -56.60
CA ILE A 126 -28.44 -56.03 -55.59
C ILE A 126 -27.65 -54.86 -56.20
N TYR A 127 -28.03 -53.61 -55.90
CA TYR A 127 -27.32 -52.39 -56.33
C TYR A 127 -26.81 -51.59 -55.12
N GLY A 128 -25.51 -51.31 -55.04
CA GLY A 128 -24.89 -50.49 -54.00
C GLY A 128 -24.11 -49.31 -54.57
N SER A 129 -24.32 -48.10 -54.05
CA SER A 129 -23.63 -46.87 -54.47
C SER A 129 -22.27 -46.72 -53.78
N HIS A 130 -21.18 -46.88 -54.54
CA HIS A 130 -19.80 -46.65 -54.09
C HIS A 130 -19.42 -45.16 -54.16
N ALA A 131 -19.10 -44.56 -53.01
CA ALA A 131 -18.29 -43.34 -52.90
C ALA A 131 -17.29 -43.52 -51.75
N ALA A 132 -16.28 -44.38 -51.92
CA ALA A 132 -15.23 -44.63 -50.94
C ALA A 132 -13.88 -44.62 -51.65
N GLY A 133 -13.17 -43.49 -51.56
CA GLY A 133 -11.83 -43.33 -52.13
C GLY A 133 -10.95 -42.29 -51.41
N ASN A 134 -11.54 -41.27 -50.77
CA ASN A 134 -10.76 -40.21 -50.08
C ASN A 134 -10.97 -40.11 -48.56
N GLU A 135 -11.98 -40.74 -47.96
CA GLU A 135 -12.24 -40.59 -46.51
C GLU A 135 -11.27 -41.37 -45.60
N THR A 136 -10.71 -42.49 -46.05
CA THR A 136 -9.85 -43.35 -45.21
C THR A 136 -8.46 -42.75 -45.00
N ALA A 137 -7.88 -42.09 -46.02
CA ALA A 137 -6.58 -41.41 -45.89
C ALA A 137 -6.67 -40.15 -45.02
N GLN A 138 -7.78 -39.40 -45.12
CA GLN A 138 -8.03 -38.19 -44.34
C GLN A 138 -8.28 -38.51 -42.86
N LYS A 139 -9.11 -39.53 -42.56
CA LYS A 139 -9.29 -40.04 -41.19
C LYS A 139 -8.00 -40.61 -40.57
N HIS A 140 -7.12 -41.21 -41.37
CA HIS A 140 -5.82 -41.69 -40.88
C HIS A 140 -4.84 -40.55 -40.57
N ALA A 141 -4.79 -39.52 -41.42
CA ALA A 141 -3.96 -38.33 -41.22
C ALA A 141 -4.41 -37.54 -39.98
N GLU A 142 -5.72 -37.32 -39.83
CA GLU A 142 -6.31 -36.65 -38.66
C GLU A 142 -6.04 -37.41 -37.35
N LYS A 143 -6.14 -38.75 -37.38
CA LYS A 143 -5.83 -39.60 -36.21
C LYS A 143 -4.34 -39.55 -35.84
N GLN A 144 -3.46 -39.46 -36.83
CA GLN A 144 -2.02 -39.37 -36.62
C GLN A 144 -1.62 -37.98 -36.11
N GLU A 145 -2.25 -36.90 -36.58
CA GLU A 145 -2.11 -35.56 -36.04
C GLU A 145 -2.63 -35.44 -34.60
N PHE A 146 -3.79 -36.03 -34.30
CA PHE A 146 -4.33 -36.09 -32.94
C PHE A 146 -3.36 -36.80 -31.96
N LEU A 147 -2.75 -37.90 -32.39
CA LEU A 147 -1.79 -38.65 -31.57
C LEU A 147 -0.48 -37.85 -31.34
N ARG A 148 0.00 -37.12 -32.36
CA ARG A 148 1.15 -36.20 -32.23
C ARG A 148 0.84 -35.06 -31.27
N LEU A 149 -0.35 -34.46 -31.37
CA LEU A 149 -0.80 -33.39 -30.49
C LEU A 149 -0.87 -33.87 -29.03
N LYS A 150 -1.41 -35.07 -28.79
CA LYS A 150 -1.49 -35.65 -27.44
C LYS A 150 -0.10 -35.90 -26.85
N LYS A 151 0.81 -36.50 -27.63
CA LYS A 151 2.20 -36.74 -27.21
C LYS A 151 2.91 -35.42 -26.88
N PHE A 152 2.68 -34.39 -27.69
CA PHE A 152 3.19 -33.05 -27.43
C PHE A 152 2.68 -32.48 -26.11
N LEU A 153 1.37 -32.52 -25.84
CA LEU A 153 0.82 -31.99 -24.59
C LEU A 153 1.41 -32.68 -23.36
N GLU A 154 1.58 -34.01 -23.40
CA GLU A 154 2.20 -34.78 -22.33
C GLU A 154 3.69 -34.41 -22.14
N THR A 155 4.43 -34.26 -23.24
CA THR A 155 5.85 -33.87 -23.22
C THR A 155 6.03 -32.44 -22.73
N HIS A 156 5.23 -31.51 -23.24
CA HIS A 156 5.24 -30.10 -22.86
C HIS A 156 4.93 -29.95 -21.37
N LYS A 157 3.86 -30.58 -20.87
CA LYS A 157 3.50 -30.55 -19.45
C LYS A 157 4.62 -31.12 -18.56
N THR A 158 5.28 -32.19 -19.01
CA THR A 158 6.44 -32.77 -18.30
C THR A 158 7.65 -31.84 -18.30
N ASN A 159 7.93 -31.17 -19.41
CA ASN A 159 9.03 -30.22 -19.52
C ASN A 159 8.77 -28.96 -18.68
N MET A 160 7.55 -28.45 -18.68
CA MET A 160 7.14 -27.35 -17.81
C MET A 160 7.23 -27.73 -16.33
N LYS A 161 6.84 -28.96 -15.96
CA LYS A 161 7.04 -29.48 -14.60
C LYS A 161 8.53 -29.44 -14.20
N LYS A 162 9.42 -30.00 -15.03
CA LYS A 162 10.87 -29.99 -14.76
C LYS A 162 11.45 -28.58 -14.66
N LYS A 163 10.99 -27.63 -15.50
CA LYS A 163 11.41 -26.22 -15.44
C LYS A 163 10.94 -25.53 -14.14
N ALA A 164 9.77 -25.90 -13.62
CA ALA A 164 9.18 -25.27 -12.43
C ALA A 164 9.51 -25.96 -11.10
N GLU A 165 9.96 -27.22 -11.11
CA GLU A 165 10.25 -28.01 -9.89
C GLU A 165 11.45 -27.51 -9.08
N HIS A 166 12.36 -26.76 -9.71
CA HIS A 166 13.61 -26.31 -9.11
C HIS A 166 13.61 -24.78 -8.95
N ILE A 167 13.74 -24.31 -7.71
CA ILE A 167 14.06 -22.91 -7.40
C ILE A 167 15.52 -22.66 -7.79
N PHE A 168 15.87 -21.40 -8.11
CA PHE A 168 17.24 -20.88 -8.14
C PHE A 168 18.01 -21.21 -6.84
N GLU A 169 18.47 -22.44 -6.70
CA GLU A 169 19.59 -22.84 -5.86
C GLU A 169 20.50 -23.64 -6.79
N ASN A 170 21.61 -23.01 -7.20
CA ASN A 170 22.65 -23.55 -8.06
C ASN A 170 23.48 -24.64 -7.33
N ILE A 171 22.79 -25.63 -6.76
CA ILE A 171 23.41 -26.81 -6.14
C ILE A 171 22.82 -28.02 -6.85
N LYS A 172 23.56 -28.53 -7.85
CA LYS A 172 23.23 -29.76 -8.57
C LYS A 172 23.07 -30.99 -7.64
N GLU A 173 23.39 -30.89 -6.35
CA GLU A 173 23.39 -32.02 -5.40
C GLU A 173 22.56 -31.84 -4.11
N ASN A 174 21.84 -30.74 -3.91
CA ASN A 174 20.89 -30.60 -2.79
C ASN A 174 19.59 -29.91 -3.22
N LYS A 175 18.88 -30.55 -4.15
CA LYS A 175 17.63 -30.05 -4.71
C LYS A 175 16.49 -30.15 -3.69
N GLY A 176 16.28 -29.10 -2.89
CA GLY A 176 14.99 -28.89 -2.24
C GLY A 176 13.92 -28.75 -3.34
N ARG A 177 12.84 -29.54 -3.31
CA ARG A 177 11.75 -29.36 -4.28
C ARG A 177 11.06 -28.04 -3.95
N LEU A 178 10.61 -27.29 -4.97
CA LEU A 178 9.86 -26.04 -4.76
C LEU A 178 8.74 -26.22 -3.72
N ASN A 179 8.02 -27.35 -3.75
CA ASN A 179 6.96 -27.65 -2.80
C ASN A 179 7.41 -27.78 -1.33
N ASP A 180 8.66 -28.13 -1.07
CA ASP A 180 9.19 -28.36 0.29
C ASP A 180 9.52 -27.02 0.99
N VAL A 181 9.85 -25.99 0.22
CA VAL A 181 10.31 -24.68 0.72
C VAL A 181 9.27 -23.57 0.44
N PHE A 182 8.35 -23.79 -0.50
CA PHE A 182 7.37 -22.79 -0.89
C PHE A 182 6.44 -22.41 0.27
N THR A 183 6.34 -21.11 0.49
CA THR A 183 5.39 -20.47 1.39
C THR A 183 4.50 -19.57 0.55
N GLU A 184 3.19 -19.66 0.74
CA GLU A 184 2.23 -18.89 -0.05
C GLU A 184 2.49 -17.39 0.14
N LEU A 185 2.51 -16.61 -0.94
CA LEU A 185 2.74 -15.16 -0.88
C LEU A 185 1.41 -14.43 -0.69
N PHE A 186 1.45 -13.31 0.02
CA PHE A 186 0.31 -12.42 0.13
C PHE A 186 0.15 -11.61 -1.17
N ILE A 187 -0.92 -11.91 -1.92
CA ILE A 187 -1.28 -11.23 -3.17
C ILE A 187 -2.63 -10.55 -2.97
N THR A 188 -2.74 -9.29 -3.38
CA THR A 188 -3.99 -8.51 -3.31
C THR A 188 -4.38 -8.02 -4.70
N GLU A 189 -5.65 -7.65 -4.87
CA GLU A 189 -6.06 -6.82 -6.02
C GLU A 189 -5.35 -5.46 -5.95
N GLY A 190 -4.82 -4.98 -7.07
CA GLY A 190 -4.01 -3.76 -7.14
C GLY A 190 -4.77 -2.56 -7.71
N ASP A 191 -4.47 -1.36 -7.22
CA ASP A 191 -5.08 -0.12 -7.71
C ASP A 191 -4.45 0.40 -9.02
N ILE A 192 -5.31 0.97 -9.88
CA ILE A 192 -4.96 1.51 -11.21
C ILE A 192 -4.14 2.81 -11.10
N GLU A 193 -4.30 3.60 -10.03
CA GLU A 193 -3.73 4.95 -9.89
C GLU A 193 -2.35 4.98 -9.21
N ASP A 194 -2.00 3.97 -8.41
CA ASP A 194 -0.80 3.94 -7.56
C ASP A 194 0.51 3.49 -8.26
N VAL A 195 0.49 3.34 -9.59
CA VAL A 195 1.63 2.77 -10.35
C VAL A 195 2.87 3.70 -10.37
N ASN A 196 2.74 4.97 -9.98
CA ASN A 196 3.73 6.02 -10.25
C ASN A 196 4.72 6.35 -9.12
N GLN A 197 4.61 5.81 -7.90
CA GLN A 197 5.41 6.33 -6.75
C GLN A 197 6.01 5.28 -5.81
N GLU A 198 6.06 4.00 -6.20
CA GLU A 198 6.41 2.92 -5.25
C GLU A 198 7.89 2.50 -5.32
N HIS A 199 8.63 2.73 -4.23
CA HIS A 199 10.03 2.35 -4.03
C HIS A 199 10.18 0.97 -3.33
N GLU A 200 11.33 0.29 -3.50
CA GLU A 200 11.55 -1.09 -3.01
C GLU A 200 11.73 -1.18 -1.49
N ILE A 201 12.41 -0.20 -0.88
CA ILE A 201 12.52 -0.06 0.59
C ILE A 201 11.19 0.41 1.22
N LEU A 202 10.35 1.11 0.44
CA LEU A 202 9.10 1.72 0.92
C LEU A 202 8.01 0.70 1.25
N LYS A 203 7.97 -0.50 0.63
CA LYS A 203 6.92 -1.49 0.96
C LYS A 203 7.07 -2.10 2.34
N ILE A 204 8.26 -2.11 2.91
CA ILE A 204 8.41 -2.65 4.25
C ILE A 204 7.83 -1.68 5.29
N ASP A 205 7.97 -0.37 5.08
CA ASP A 205 7.35 0.65 5.92
C ASP A 205 5.86 0.86 5.58
N VAL A 206 5.45 0.61 4.33
CA VAL A 206 4.06 0.61 3.86
C VAL A 206 3.30 -0.65 4.28
N ALA A 207 3.97 -1.75 4.64
CA ALA A 207 3.32 -2.86 5.34
C ALA A 207 2.76 -2.42 6.72
N PHE A 208 3.32 -1.35 7.30
CA PHE A 208 2.82 -0.72 8.54
C PHE A 208 1.92 0.48 8.29
N LYS A 209 2.23 1.33 7.29
CA LYS A 209 1.29 2.32 6.74
C LYS A 209 0.32 1.59 5.81
N ASN A 210 -0.69 0.92 6.37
CA ASN A 210 -1.84 0.37 5.63
C ASN A 210 -2.47 1.46 4.74
N LYS A 211 -1.87 1.73 3.57
CA LYS A 211 -2.55 2.34 2.44
C LYS A 211 -3.59 1.32 2.00
N THR A 212 -4.73 1.87 1.68
CA THR A 212 -6.07 1.31 1.81
C THR A 212 -6.43 0.29 0.76
N THR A 213 -5.49 -0.50 0.28
CA THR A 213 -5.81 -1.68 -0.51
C THR A 213 -6.10 -2.82 0.46
N GLN A 214 -7.25 -2.76 1.14
CA GLN A 214 -8.01 -3.96 1.52
C GLN A 214 -8.47 -4.70 0.23
N GLY A 215 -7.54 -4.95 -0.69
CA GLY A 215 -7.76 -5.89 -1.77
C GLY A 215 -7.96 -7.23 -1.10
N LYS A 216 -9.08 -7.88 -1.39
CA LYS A 216 -9.36 -9.24 -0.95
C LYS A 216 -8.11 -10.09 -1.25
N PRO A 217 -7.57 -10.86 -0.28
CA PRO A 217 -6.43 -11.72 -0.56
C PRO A 217 -6.77 -12.68 -1.68
N ILE A 218 -5.92 -12.72 -2.71
CA ILE A 218 -6.06 -13.56 -3.89
C ILE A 218 -5.05 -14.68 -3.79
N LYS A 219 -5.50 -15.93 -3.90
CA LYS A 219 -4.56 -17.03 -4.11
C LYS A 219 -4.04 -16.99 -5.54
N CYS A 220 -2.74 -17.23 -5.73
CA CYS A 220 -2.12 -17.25 -7.06
C CYS A 220 -2.88 -18.15 -8.06
N ASN A 221 -3.37 -19.31 -7.60
CA ASN A 221 -4.12 -20.24 -8.44
C ASN A 221 -5.53 -19.75 -8.83
N ASP A 222 -6.10 -18.77 -8.11
CA ASP A 222 -7.45 -18.25 -8.32
C ASP A 222 -7.46 -16.98 -9.19
N MET A 223 -6.30 -16.49 -9.65
CA MET A 223 -6.24 -15.22 -10.42
C MET A 223 -7.07 -15.28 -11.72
N PHE A 224 -7.07 -16.41 -12.44
CA PHE A 224 -7.80 -16.53 -13.71
C PHE A 224 -9.26 -16.95 -13.55
N SER A 225 -9.67 -17.48 -12.38
CA SER A 225 -11.10 -17.58 -12.06
C SER A 225 -11.65 -16.19 -11.76
N LEU A 226 -10.97 -15.40 -10.93
CA LEU A 226 -11.34 -14.02 -10.62
C LEU A 226 -11.37 -13.11 -11.86
N LEU A 227 -10.37 -13.24 -12.75
CA LEU A 227 -10.36 -12.49 -14.02
C LEU A 227 -11.65 -12.71 -14.83
N ARG A 228 -12.12 -13.96 -14.90
CA ARG A 228 -13.33 -14.33 -15.67
C ARG A 228 -14.62 -13.89 -15.01
N GLU A 229 -14.61 -13.68 -13.70
CA GLU A 229 -15.77 -13.15 -12.95
C GLU A 229 -15.88 -11.63 -13.08
N ASN A 230 -14.73 -10.93 -13.13
CA ASN A 230 -14.66 -9.47 -13.01
C ASN A 230 -14.49 -8.71 -14.33
N SER A 231 -14.04 -9.35 -15.42
CA SER A 231 -13.71 -8.64 -16.66
C SER A 231 -13.92 -9.47 -17.93
N ASP A 232 -14.27 -8.80 -19.02
CA ASP A 232 -14.29 -9.37 -20.39
C ASP A 232 -12.87 -9.43 -21.03
N LYS A 233 -11.84 -8.98 -20.31
CA LYS A 233 -10.45 -8.95 -20.76
C LYS A 233 -9.69 -10.20 -20.29
N ASN A 234 -8.63 -10.55 -21.03
CA ASN A 234 -7.86 -11.77 -20.79
C ASN A 234 -6.47 -11.54 -20.14
N ILE A 235 -6.19 -10.34 -19.64
CA ILE A 235 -4.86 -9.95 -19.15
C ILE A 235 -4.86 -9.77 -17.63
N VAL A 236 -3.94 -10.47 -16.97
CA VAL A 236 -3.53 -10.24 -15.57
C VAL A 236 -2.19 -9.50 -15.57
N LEU A 237 -2.10 -8.38 -14.86
CA LEU A 237 -0.83 -7.67 -14.63
C LEU A 237 -0.50 -7.72 -13.14
N THR A 238 0.61 -8.37 -12.80
CA THR A 238 1.09 -8.51 -11.42
C THR A 238 2.27 -7.60 -11.16
N LYS A 239 2.10 -6.62 -10.26
CA LYS A 239 3.18 -5.74 -9.80
C LYS A 239 3.79 -6.22 -8.49
N GLY A 240 5.04 -5.88 -8.25
CA GLY A 240 5.74 -6.19 -6.98
C GLY A 240 7.19 -5.72 -7.01
N ILE A 241 7.76 -5.42 -5.85
CA ILE A 241 9.16 -4.96 -5.74
C ILE A 241 10.16 -6.09 -6.09
N ALA A 242 11.45 -5.77 -6.26
CA ALA A 242 12.47 -6.80 -6.45
C ALA A 242 12.49 -7.80 -5.30
N GLY A 243 12.83 -9.06 -5.59
CA GLY A 243 12.95 -10.12 -4.59
C GLY A 243 11.65 -10.58 -3.91
N ILE A 244 10.50 -9.94 -4.19
CA ILE A 244 9.23 -10.21 -3.49
C ILE A 244 8.59 -11.57 -3.81
N GLY A 245 9.09 -12.28 -4.83
CA GLY A 245 8.61 -13.62 -5.21
C GLY A 245 7.66 -13.67 -6.40
N LYS A 246 7.65 -12.67 -7.29
CA LYS A 246 6.87 -12.68 -8.55
C LYS A 246 7.17 -13.93 -9.40
N THR A 247 8.44 -14.15 -9.77
CA THR A 247 8.89 -15.32 -10.54
C THR A 247 8.61 -16.63 -9.82
N VAL A 248 8.77 -16.69 -8.49
CA VAL A 248 8.46 -17.89 -7.70
C VAL A 248 6.96 -18.21 -7.73
N SER A 249 6.09 -17.19 -7.75
CA SER A 249 4.63 -17.37 -7.92
C SER A 249 4.28 -17.96 -9.27
N VAL A 250 4.93 -17.47 -10.33
CA VAL A 250 4.78 -17.99 -11.70
C VAL A 250 5.24 -19.45 -11.76
N GLN A 251 6.40 -19.78 -11.20
CA GLN A 251 6.90 -21.15 -11.14
C GLN A 251 5.94 -22.06 -10.35
N LYS A 252 5.43 -21.61 -9.21
CA LYS A 252 4.47 -22.38 -8.41
C LYS A 252 3.16 -22.63 -9.15
N PHE A 253 2.63 -21.63 -9.85
CA PHE A 253 1.43 -21.78 -10.69
C PHE A 253 1.63 -22.83 -11.78
N ILE A 254 2.77 -22.78 -12.48
CA ILE A 254 3.13 -23.74 -13.54
C ILE A 254 3.24 -25.14 -12.95
N LEU A 255 3.86 -25.29 -11.78
CA LEU A 255 4.01 -26.59 -11.11
C LEU A 255 2.65 -27.19 -10.74
N ASP A 256 1.75 -26.42 -10.13
CA ASP A 256 0.42 -26.88 -9.76
C ASP A 256 -0.45 -27.23 -10.98
N TRP A 257 -0.32 -26.48 -12.07
CA TRP A 257 -0.95 -26.82 -13.36
C TRP A 257 -0.38 -28.12 -13.94
N ALA A 258 0.94 -28.27 -13.93
CA ALA A 258 1.62 -29.44 -14.50
C ALA A 258 1.38 -30.72 -13.69
N GLU A 259 1.21 -30.60 -12.37
CA GLU A 259 0.86 -31.72 -11.46
C GLU A 259 -0.63 -32.07 -11.47
N GLY A 260 -1.48 -31.27 -12.13
CA GLY A 260 -2.92 -31.54 -12.17
C GLY A 260 -3.71 -31.00 -10.99
N LYS A 261 -3.10 -30.16 -10.13
CA LYS A 261 -3.71 -29.67 -8.88
C LYS A 261 -4.68 -28.51 -9.09
N ALA A 262 -4.36 -27.61 -10.02
CA ALA A 262 -5.16 -26.39 -10.28
C ALA A 262 -5.18 -26.03 -11.78
N ASN A 263 -6.11 -25.16 -12.19
CA ASN A 263 -6.16 -24.54 -13.53
C ASN A 263 -6.16 -25.51 -14.73
N GLN A 264 -6.77 -26.70 -14.58
CA GLN A 264 -6.85 -27.71 -15.66
C GLN A 264 -7.76 -27.32 -16.82
N ASN A 265 -8.47 -26.19 -16.70
CA ASN A 265 -9.17 -25.54 -17.81
C ASN A 265 -8.22 -24.85 -18.80
N ILE A 266 -6.92 -24.76 -18.49
CA ILE A 266 -5.89 -24.18 -19.36
C ILE A 266 -5.18 -25.32 -20.09
N ASP A 267 -5.19 -25.23 -21.41
CA ASP A 267 -4.69 -26.26 -22.31
C ASP A 267 -3.16 -26.33 -22.35
N CYS A 268 -2.51 -25.17 -22.53
CA CYS A 268 -1.06 -25.02 -22.59
C CYS A 268 -0.64 -23.78 -21.78
N VAL A 269 0.53 -23.85 -21.15
CA VAL A 269 1.13 -22.73 -20.42
C VAL A 269 2.53 -22.47 -20.99
N PHE A 270 2.73 -21.29 -21.58
CA PHE A 270 4.02 -20.86 -22.12
C PHE A 270 4.63 -19.81 -21.19
N LEU A 271 5.75 -20.16 -20.54
CA LEU A 271 6.59 -19.21 -19.81
C LEU A 271 7.54 -18.51 -20.79
N LEU A 272 7.52 -17.18 -20.80
CA LEU A 272 8.25 -16.32 -21.72
C LEU A 272 8.90 -15.16 -20.94
N PRO A 273 10.06 -15.36 -20.30
CA PRO A 273 10.73 -14.30 -19.54
C PRO A 273 11.22 -13.19 -20.47
N PHE A 274 10.93 -11.92 -20.15
CA PHE A 274 11.36 -10.77 -20.99
C PHE A 274 12.88 -10.70 -21.17
N ARG A 275 13.64 -11.12 -20.14
CA ARG A 275 15.09 -11.35 -20.22
C ARG A 275 15.51 -12.24 -21.39
N GLU A 276 14.77 -13.32 -21.66
CA GLU A 276 15.05 -14.22 -22.78
C GLU A 276 14.49 -13.65 -24.10
N ILE A 277 13.35 -12.94 -24.05
CA ILE A 277 12.73 -12.32 -25.22
C ILE A 277 13.62 -11.22 -25.83
N ASN A 278 14.44 -10.54 -25.02
CA ASN A 278 15.40 -9.54 -25.49
C ASN A 278 16.34 -10.05 -26.59
N MET A 279 16.56 -11.37 -26.70
CA MET A 279 17.30 -12.01 -27.79
C MET A 279 16.72 -11.74 -29.19
N LEU A 280 15.44 -11.37 -29.28
CA LEU A 280 14.71 -11.21 -30.55
C LEU A 280 14.43 -9.73 -30.89
N LYS A 281 15.10 -8.77 -30.25
CA LYS A 281 14.83 -7.32 -30.37
C LYS A 281 14.84 -6.78 -31.79
N ASP A 282 15.84 -7.18 -32.58
CA ASP A 282 16.03 -6.70 -33.96
C ASP A 282 15.62 -7.72 -35.02
N ARG A 283 14.92 -8.80 -34.61
CA ARG A 283 14.46 -9.85 -35.51
C ARG A 283 12.98 -9.70 -35.82
N GLU A 284 12.63 -9.91 -37.09
CA GLU A 284 11.25 -10.07 -37.49
C GLU A 284 10.84 -11.55 -37.42
N VAL A 285 9.94 -11.86 -36.51
CA VAL A 285 9.46 -13.23 -36.25
C VAL A 285 7.94 -13.26 -36.26
N ASN A 286 7.36 -14.38 -36.68
CA ASN A 286 5.94 -14.66 -36.46
C ASN A 286 5.74 -15.42 -35.13
N LEU A 287 4.50 -15.58 -34.68
CA LEU A 287 4.21 -16.22 -33.38
C LEU A 287 4.66 -17.69 -33.30
N HIS A 288 4.64 -18.41 -34.43
CA HIS A 288 5.10 -19.79 -34.45
C HIS A 288 6.62 -19.88 -34.31
N GLU A 289 7.36 -19.09 -35.09
CA GLU A 289 8.82 -18.97 -35.01
C GLU A 289 9.25 -18.49 -33.62
N PHE A 290 8.56 -17.50 -33.07
CA PHE A 290 8.78 -16.99 -31.72
C PHE A 290 8.68 -18.11 -30.67
N LEU A 291 7.62 -18.92 -30.69
CA LEU A 291 7.46 -20.01 -29.70
C LEU A 291 8.45 -21.15 -29.92
N GLN A 292 8.85 -21.44 -31.16
CA GLN A 292 9.85 -22.48 -31.47
C GLN A 292 11.23 -22.17 -30.88
N VAL A 293 11.57 -20.89 -30.69
CA VAL A 293 12.83 -20.47 -30.04
C VAL A 293 12.86 -20.97 -28.59
N PHE A 294 11.78 -20.80 -27.84
CA PHE A 294 11.70 -21.19 -26.42
C PHE A 294 11.31 -22.66 -26.21
N TYR A 295 10.63 -23.26 -27.20
CA TYR A 295 10.09 -24.62 -27.14
C TYR A 295 10.41 -25.38 -28.45
N PRO A 296 11.63 -25.94 -28.60
CA PRO A 296 12.07 -26.63 -29.81
C PRO A 296 11.20 -27.84 -30.19
N GLU A 297 10.57 -28.48 -29.21
CA GLU A 297 9.54 -29.52 -29.35
C GLU A 297 8.37 -29.11 -30.26
N LEU A 298 8.12 -27.81 -30.45
CA LEU A 298 7.11 -27.29 -31.38
C LEU A 298 7.46 -27.47 -32.85
N LYS A 299 8.73 -27.74 -33.19
CA LYS A 299 9.17 -27.96 -34.58
C LYS A 299 8.52 -29.19 -35.22
N GLU A 300 8.15 -30.20 -34.43
CA GLU A 300 7.55 -31.45 -34.93
C GLU A 300 6.04 -31.33 -35.25
N LEU A 301 5.37 -30.25 -34.81
CA LEU A 301 3.89 -30.12 -34.90
C LEU A 301 3.36 -29.40 -36.14
N GLY A 302 4.20 -28.73 -36.92
CA GLY A 302 3.80 -28.08 -38.18
C GLY A 302 2.48 -27.30 -38.09
N LYS A 303 1.49 -27.64 -38.93
CA LYS A 303 0.17 -26.98 -38.99
C LYS A 303 -0.75 -27.28 -37.80
N SER A 304 -0.54 -28.39 -37.08
CA SER A 304 -1.42 -28.83 -35.98
C SER A 304 -1.33 -27.90 -34.76
N ILE A 305 -0.21 -27.19 -34.60
CA ILE A 305 -0.07 -26.18 -33.55
C ILE A 305 -1.02 -25.01 -33.73
N LYS A 306 -1.35 -24.63 -34.97
CA LYS A 306 -2.26 -23.52 -35.29
C LYS A 306 -3.67 -23.82 -34.82
N LEU A 307 -4.12 -25.07 -35.02
CA LEU A 307 -5.39 -25.57 -34.49
C LEU A 307 -5.44 -25.54 -32.96
N LYS A 308 -4.33 -25.84 -32.27
CA LYS A 308 -4.27 -25.81 -30.80
C LYS A 308 -4.13 -24.40 -30.22
N LEU A 309 -3.33 -23.53 -30.84
CA LEU A 309 -3.18 -22.14 -30.43
C LEU A 309 -4.49 -21.34 -30.66
N ASN A 310 -5.28 -21.74 -31.66
CA ASN A 310 -6.65 -21.25 -31.89
C ASN A 310 -7.73 -22.01 -31.10
N SER A 311 -7.38 -23.05 -30.33
CA SER A 311 -8.32 -23.77 -29.46
C SER A 311 -8.53 -23.05 -28.11
N LYS A 312 -9.49 -23.51 -27.28
CA LYS A 312 -9.92 -22.78 -26.07
C LYS A 312 -8.82 -22.72 -24.99
N CYS A 313 -8.43 -21.50 -24.61
CA CYS A 313 -7.75 -21.13 -23.36
C CYS A 313 -6.28 -21.61 -23.21
N ASN A 314 -5.37 -21.00 -23.98
CA ASN A 314 -3.92 -21.06 -23.76
C ASN A 314 -3.46 -19.90 -22.87
N LEU A 315 -2.44 -20.11 -22.02
CA LEU A 315 -1.86 -19.08 -21.17
C LEU A 315 -0.44 -18.71 -21.60
N PHE A 316 -0.18 -17.43 -21.83
CA PHE A 316 1.14 -16.87 -22.07
C PHE A 316 1.58 -16.05 -20.86
N ILE A 317 2.65 -16.47 -20.20
CA ILE A 317 3.20 -15.81 -19.02
C ILE A 317 4.46 -15.05 -19.43
N PHE A 318 4.38 -13.73 -19.42
CA PHE A 318 5.51 -12.83 -19.66
C PHE A 318 6.10 -12.37 -18.33
N ASP A 319 7.24 -12.94 -17.94
CA ASP A 319 7.87 -12.65 -16.63
C ASP A 319 8.91 -11.54 -16.75
N GLY A 320 8.80 -10.48 -15.94
CA GLY A 320 9.82 -9.43 -15.78
C GLY A 320 9.76 -8.30 -16.82
N LEU A 321 8.62 -7.65 -17.02
CA LEU A 321 8.48 -6.53 -17.98
C LEU A 321 9.47 -5.37 -17.74
N ASP A 322 9.90 -5.16 -16.50
CA ASP A 322 10.94 -4.19 -16.14
C ASP A 322 12.30 -4.47 -16.79
N GLU A 323 12.53 -5.68 -17.26
CA GLU A 323 13.76 -6.11 -17.92
C GLU A 323 13.65 -6.03 -19.46
N SER A 324 12.50 -5.61 -20.00
CA SER A 324 12.28 -5.49 -21.44
C SER A 324 13.12 -4.37 -22.05
N GLN A 325 13.77 -4.67 -23.18
CA GLN A 325 14.46 -3.68 -24.00
C GLN A 325 13.68 -3.29 -25.27
N HIS A 326 12.46 -3.82 -25.46
CA HIS A 326 11.63 -3.54 -26.63
C HIS A 326 10.77 -2.30 -26.44
N PHE A 327 10.57 -1.56 -27.53
CA PHE A 327 9.63 -0.44 -27.54
C PHE A 327 8.21 -0.94 -27.80
N PHE A 328 7.30 -0.70 -26.85
CA PHE A 328 5.90 -1.11 -26.94
C PHE A 328 5.00 0.05 -27.39
N ASN A 329 4.75 0.14 -28.69
CA ASN A 329 3.86 1.15 -29.24
C ASN A 329 2.43 0.65 -29.38
N PHE A 330 1.57 1.00 -28.41
CA PHE A 330 0.15 0.64 -28.44
C PHE A 330 -0.66 1.43 -29.49
N LYS A 331 -0.08 2.45 -30.14
CA LYS A 331 -0.72 3.25 -31.20
C LYS A 331 -0.42 2.76 -32.62
N SER A 332 0.63 1.95 -32.84
CA SER A 332 1.02 1.47 -34.19
C SER A 332 0.37 0.13 -34.58
N GLY A 333 0.73 -0.37 -35.78
CA GLY A 333 0.13 -1.48 -36.53
C GLY A 333 -0.23 -2.73 -35.71
N ILE A 334 -1.30 -3.37 -36.14
CA ILE A 334 -1.91 -4.55 -35.50
C ILE A 334 -1.68 -5.75 -36.41
N LEU A 335 -1.12 -6.82 -35.88
CA LEU A 335 -1.08 -8.11 -36.58
C LEU A 335 -2.44 -8.78 -36.52
N LEU A 336 -2.90 -9.26 -37.67
CA LEU A 336 -4.16 -10.00 -37.80
C LEU A 336 -3.92 -11.48 -38.13
N SER A 337 -2.72 -11.84 -38.57
CA SER A 337 -2.36 -13.20 -39.00
C SER A 337 -1.20 -13.81 -38.22
N PHE A 338 -1.24 -15.15 -38.12
CA PHE A 338 -0.22 -16.00 -37.49
C PHE A 338 1.08 -16.10 -38.30
N GLU A 339 1.02 -15.75 -39.59
CA GLU A 339 2.13 -15.91 -40.55
C GLU A 339 2.88 -14.60 -40.80
N GLU A 340 2.33 -13.48 -40.37
CA GLU A 340 2.95 -12.16 -40.51
C GLU A 340 4.16 -12.05 -39.56
N LYS A 341 5.31 -11.71 -40.13
CA LYS A 341 6.52 -11.43 -39.36
C LYS A 341 6.50 -9.98 -38.90
N SER A 342 6.88 -9.73 -37.65
CA SER A 342 7.08 -8.38 -37.14
C SER A 342 8.13 -8.37 -36.05
N SER A 343 8.47 -7.17 -35.57
CA SER A 343 9.20 -7.04 -34.31
C SER A 343 8.40 -7.65 -33.16
N VAL A 344 9.11 -8.12 -32.14
CA VAL A 344 8.53 -8.68 -30.92
C VAL A 344 7.61 -7.69 -30.20
N GLY A 345 7.93 -6.39 -30.21
CA GLY A 345 7.09 -5.36 -29.61
C GLY A 345 5.70 -5.28 -30.27
N VAL A 346 5.62 -5.43 -31.59
CA VAL A 346 4.35 -5.46 -32.33
C VAL A 346 3.59 -6.76 -32.07
N LEU A 347 4.29 -7.89 -31.96
CA LEU A 347 3.70 -9.19 -31.62
C LEU A 347 3.10 -9.19 -30.21
N PHE A 348 3.85 -8.71 -29.22
CA PHE A 348 3.42 -8.58 -27.84
C PHE A 348 2.21 -7.64 -27.71
N THR A 349 2.27 -6.45 -28.32
CA THR A 349 1.13 -5.51 -28.29
C THR A 349 -0.11 -6.04 -29.02
N SER A 350 0.07 -6.80 -30.11
CA SER A 350 -1.05 -7.44 -30.83
C SER A 350 -1.69 -8.59 -30.05
N LEU A 351 -0.89 -9.32 -29.26
CA LEU A 351 -1.38 -10.32 -28.31
C LEU A 351 -2.18 -9.67 -27.17
N LEU A 352 -1.65 -8.58 -26.58
CA LEU A 352 -2.33 -7.85 -25.52
C LEU A 352 -3.65 -7.19 -25.98
N LYS A 353 -3.69 -6.70 -27.22
CA LYS A 353 -4.93 -6.16 -27.82
C LYS A 353 -5.98 -7.25 -28.09
N GLY A 354 -5.65 -8.53 -27.90
CA GLY A 354 -6.54 -9.67 -28.17
C GLY A 354 -6.87 -9.86 -29.66
N LYS A 355 -6.06 -9.31 -30.57
CA LYS A 355 -6.30 -9.37 -32.02
C LYS A 355 -5.66 -10.59 -32.67
N LEU A 356 -4.49 -11.00 -32.17
CA LEU A 356 -3.77 -12.18 -32.68
C LEU A 356 -4.36 -13.50 -32.16
N LEU A 357 -4.66 -13.56 -30.85
CA LEU A 357 -5.25 -14.72 -30.19
C LEU A 357 -6.36 -14.27 -29.22
N PRO A 358 -7.62 -14.11 -29.68
CA PRO A 358 -8.71 -13.56 -28.86
C PRO A 358 -9.07 -14.40 -27.63
N SER A 359 -8.78 -15.71 -27.64
CA SER A 359 -9.07 -16.63 -26.54
C SER A 359 -7.87 -16.95 -25.64
N ALA A 360 -6.72 -16.30 -25.87
CA ALA A 360 -5.53 -16.50 -25.06
C ALA A 360 -5.58 -15.67 -23.78
N LEU A 361 -5.22 -16.29 -22.67
CA LEU A 361 -4.93 -15.62 -21.40
C LEU A 361 -3.49 -15.13 -21.43
N VAL A 362 -3.26 -13.93 -20.88
CA VAL A 362 -1.92 -13.35 -20.76
C VAL A 362 -1.69 -12.95 -19.31
N TRP A 363 -0.54 -13.32 -18.78
CA TRP A 363 -0.10 -12.90 -17.45
C TRP A 363 1.24 -12.20 -17.57
N VAL A 364 1.31 -10.96 -17.12
CA VAL A 364 2.53 -10.16 -17.13
C VAL A 364 2.96 -9.88 -15.70
N THR A 365 4.22 -10.10 -15.37
CA THR A 365 4.80 -9.65 -14.09
C THR A 365 5.72 -8.45 -14.31
N SER A 366 5.74 -7.50 -13.38
CA SER A 366 6.57 -6.30 -13.51
C SER A 366 6.87 -5.63 -12.16
N ARG A 367 7.91 -4.80 -12.10
CA ARG A 367 8.04 -3.77 -11.06
C ARG A 367 7.02 -2.64 -11.29
N PRO A 368 6.56 -1.95 -10.21
CA PRO A 368 5.59 -0.85 -10.34
C PRO A 368 5.96 0.18 -11.41
N ALA A 369 7.22 0.64 -11.43
CA ALA A 369 7.69 1.65 -12.39
C ALA A 369 7.53 1.25 -13.87
N ALA A 370 7.70 -0.04 -14.20
CA ALA A 370 7.62 -0.53 -15.57
C ALA A 370 6.21 -0.99 -15.97
N ALA A 371 5.32 -1.23 -15.00
CA ALA A 371 3.94 -1.64 -15.25
C ALA A 371 3.16 -0.60 -16.09
N ASN A 372 3.53 0.68 -15.99
CA ASN A 372 2.96 1.79 -16.79
C ASN A 372 3.16 1.66 -18.29
N GLN A 373 4.09 0.82 -18.75
CA GLN A 373 4.28 0.59 -20.18
C GLN A 373 3.04 -0.05 -20.83
N ILE A 374 2.19 -0.73 -20.04
CA ILE A 374 0.94 -1.33 -20.51
C ILE A 374 -0.24 -0.42 -20.11
N PRO A 375 -1.00 0.13 -21.07
CA PRO A 375 -2.15 0.97 -20.75
C PRO A 375 -3.23 0.20 -19.96
N PRO A 376 -3.77 0.76 -18.86
CA PRO A 376 -4.74 0.07 -18.00
C PRO A 376 -6.01 -0.41 -18.70
N GLN A 377 -6.38 0.26 -19.80
CA GLN A 377 -7.52 -0.12 -20.64
C GLN A 377 -7.41 -1.53 -21.25
N TYR A 378 -6.22 -2.15 -21.32
CA TYR A 378 -6.05 -3.53 -21.80
C TYR A 378 -6.03 -4.57 -20.68
N VAL A 379 -5.78 -4.16 -19.44
CA VAL A 379 -5.66 -5.07 -18.29
C VAL A 379 -7.04 -5.37 -17.70
N GLY A 380 -7.31 -6.65 -17.43
CA GLY A 380 -8.57 -7.11 -16.83
C GLY A 380 -8.50 -7.26 -15.31
N LEU A 381 -7.34 -7.68 -14.80
CA LEU A 381 -7.10 -7.80 -13.37
C LEU A 381 -5.69 -7.27 -13.03
N PHE A 382 -5.63 -6.30 -12.13
CA PHE A 382 -4.39 -5.85 -11.51
C PHE A 382 -4.18 -6.60 -10.21
N THR A 383 -3.00 -7.17 -10.02
CA THR A 383 -2.63 -7.85 -8.79
C THR A 383 -1.31 -7.32 -8.28
N GLU A 384 -1.12 -7.38 -6.97
CA GLU A 384 0.10 -6.92 -6.32
C GLU A 384 0.62 -7.99 -5.36
N VAL A 385 1.88 -8.41 -5.57
CA VAL A 385 2.59 -9.26 -4.62
C VAL A 385 3.15 -8.38 -3.52
N ARG A 386 2.64 -8.57 -2.31
CA ARG A 386 3.03 -7.80 -1.13
C ARG A 386 4.18 -8.44 -0.38
N GLY A 387 4.36 -9.76 -0.42
CA GLY A 387 5.44 -10.46 0.28
C GLY A 387 4.92 -11.42 1.35
N PHE A 388 5.70 -11.65 2.41
CA PHE A 388 5.31 -12.49 3.55
C PHE A 388 4.65 -11.67 4.66
N THR A 389 3.47 -12.12 5.08
CA THR A 389 2.88 -11.75 6.38
C THR A 389 3.71 -12.32 7.54
N ASP A 390 3.46 -11.83 8.75
CA ASP A 390 4.21 -12.28 9.94
C ASP A 390 4.09 -13.79 10.18
N GLU A 391 2.92 -14.38 9.91
CA GLU A 391 2.70 -15.82 9.98
C GLU A 391 3.50 -16.57 8.89
N GLN A 392 3.50 -16.04 7.66
CA GLN A 392 4.24 -16.62 6.54
C GLN A 392 5.76 -16.54 6.73
N LYS A 393 6.28 -15.49 7.40
CA LYS A 393 7.70 -15.40 7.76
C LYS A 393 8.10 -16.60 8.61
N GLU A 394 7.34 -16.90 9.67
CA GLU A 394 7.61 -18.04 10.54
C GLU A 394 7.47 -19.37 9.80
N GLU A 395 6.42 -19.52 8.98
CA GLU A 395 6.19 -20.70 8.17
C GLU A 395 7.39 -21.00 7.26
N TYR A 396 7.91 -19.98 6.59
CA TYR A 396 9.09 -20.11 5.73
C TYR A 396 10.30 -20.63 6.50
N PHE A 397 10.62 -20.05 7.65
CA PHE A 397 11.78 -20.49 8.44
C PHE A 397 11.60 -21.90 8.99
N ARG A 398 10.41 -22.28 9.46
CA ARG A 398 10.12 -23.64 9.94
C ARG A 398 10.17 -24.68 8.81
N LYS A 399 9.74 -24.33 7.59
CA LYS A 399 9.87 -25.22 6.42
C LYS A 399 11.32 -25.39 5.97
N ARG A 400 12.09 -24.30 5.97
CA ARG A 400 13.49 -24.29 5.49
C ARG A 400 14.46 -24.96 6.47
N ILE A 401 14.21 -24.86 7.77
CA ILE A 401 15.06 -25.38 8.84
C ILE A 401 14.41 -26.63 9.44
N THR A 402 14.97 -27.81 9.17
CA THR A 402 14.39 -29.08 9.64
C THR A 402 14.48 -29.30 11.15
N ASP A 403 15.41 -28.62 11.83
CA ASP A 403 15.56 -28.66 13.30
C ASP A 403 14.69 -27.58 13.96
N GLU A 404 13.59 -27.99 14.61
CA GLU A 404 12.62 -27.11 15.24
C GLU A 404 13.23 -26.20 16.33
N THR A 405 14.28 -26.67 17.02
CA THR A 405 14.95 -25.88 18.05
C THR A 405 15.79 -24.77 17.44
N GLN A 406 16.47 -25.05 16.32
CA GLN A 406 17.20 -24.04 15.56
C GLN A 406 16.25 -23.07 14.87
N ALA A 407 15.15 -23.57 14.29
CA ALA A 407 14.12 -22.74 13.68
C ALA A 407 13.55 -21.74 14.69
N SER A 408 13.17 -22.20 15.88
CA SER A 408 12.66 -21.35 16.95
C SER A 408 13.67 -20.31 17.41
N ARG A 409 14.96 -20.68 17.53
CA ARG A 409 16.04 -19.73 17.89
C ARG A 409 16.28 -18.68 16.80
N ILE A 410 16.29 -19.08 15.53
CA ILE A 410 16.44 -18.16 14.39
C ILE A 410 15.25 -17.19 14.33
N ILE A 411 14.02 -17.69 14.43
CA ILE A 411 12.82 -16.86 14.45
C ILE A 411 12.86 -15.89 15.63
N SER A 412 13.25 -16.35 16.82
CA SER A 412 13.40 -15.48 18.00
C SER A 412 14.45 -14.40 17.77
N HIS A 413 15.58 -14.73 17.15
CA HIS A 413 16.62 -13.75 16.86
C HIS A 413 16.17 -12.73 15.80
N ILE A 414 15.52 -13.18 14.73
CA ILE A 414 14.98 -12.29 13.70
C ILE A 414 13.93 -11.36 14.32
N LYS A 415 13.04 -11.86 15.18
CA LYS A 415 12.08 -11.02 15.92
C LYS A 415 12.78 -10.03 16.86
N SER A 416 13.91 -10.40 17.45
CA SER A 416 14.70 -9.49 18.30
C SER A 416 15.40 -8.38 17.51
N SER A 417 15.72 -8.61 16.23
CA SER A 417 16.32 -7.61 15.33
C SER A 417 15.29 -7.08 14.35
N HIS A 418 14.76 -5.89 14.65
CA HIS A 418 13.67 -5.34 13.85
C HIS A 418 14.05 -5.10 12.39
N CYS A 419 15.28 -4.67 12.09
CA CYS A 419 15.77 -4.51 10.71
C CYS A 419 15.64 -5.83 9.92
N LEU A 420 16.05 -6.94 10.53
CA LEU A 420 15.97 -8.26 9.90
C LEU A 420 14.52 -8.72 9.77
N TYR A 421 13.70 -8.50 10.80
CA TYR A 421 12.28 -8.84 10.78
C TYR A 421 11.51 -8.13 9.66
N ILE A 422 11.83 -6.85 9.44
CA ILE A 422 11.30 -6.00 8.38
C ILE A 422 11.71 -6.54 7.02
N MET A 423 13.00 -6.78 6.81
CA MET A 423 13.49 -7.24 5.52
C MET A 423 12.95 -8.62 5.17
N CYS A 424 12.71 -9.47 6.17
CA CYS A 424 12.06 -10.78 5.98
C CYS A 424 10.59 -10.70 5.50
N HIS A 425 10.01 -9.51 5.35
CA HIS A 425 8.80 -9.35 4.54
C HIS A 425 9.04 -9.74 3.08
N ILE A 426 10.27 -9.54 2.58
CA ILE A 426 10.69 -9.87 1.24
C ILE A 426 11.37 -11.26 1.26
N PRO A 427 10.83 -12.28 0.56
CA PRO A 427 11.32 -13.65 0.64
C PRO A 427 12.82 -13.86 0.38
N VAL A 428 13.43 -13.08 -0.52
CA VAL A 428 14.87 -13.17 -0.78
C VAL A 428 15.72 -12.88 0.46
N PHE A 429 15.28 -11.96 1.33
CA PHE A 429 15.96 -11.68 2.58
C PHE A 429 15.74 -12.81 3.60
N CYS A 430 14.59 -13.48 3.60
CA CYS A 430 14.44 -14.70 4.39
C CYS A 430 15.42 -15.78 3.96
N TRP A 431 15.65 -15.94 2.65
CA TRP A 431 16.64 -16.87 2.12
C TRP A 431 18.07 -16.51 2.54
N ILE A 432 18.48 -15.25 2.39
CA ILE A 432 19.81 -14.77 2.82
C ILE A 432 19.98 -14.99 4.33
N THR A 433 19.00 -14.53 5.13
CA THR A 433 19.03 -14.64 6.59
C THR A 433 19.06 -16.09 7.06
N ALA A 434 18.25 -16.97 6.46
CA ALA A 434 18.28 -18.40 6.77
C ALA A 434 19.66 -19.01 6.46
N THR A 435 20.23 -18.70 5.29
CA THR A 435 21.54 -19.20 4.85
C THR A 435 22.65 -18.78 5.82
N VAL A 436 22.66 -17.50 6.22
CA VAL A 436 23.66 -16.96 7.15
C VAL A 436 23.50 -17.54 8.55
N LEU A 437 22.29 -17.49 9.11
CA LEU A 437 22.06 -17.90 10.50
C LEU A 437 22.18 -19.41 10.70
N GLN A 438 21.78 -20.24 9.73
CA GLN A 438 22.03 -21.68 9.79
C GLN A 438 23.53 -21.99 9.86
N ASN A 439 24.32 -21.40 8.96
CA ASN A 439 25.77 -21.63 8.94
C ASN A 439 26.45 -21.09 10.22
N PHE A 440 25.96 -19.97 10.76
CA PHE A 440 26.46 -19.38 11.99
C PHE A 440 26.17 -20.25 13.22
N LEU A 441 24.93 -20.73 13.38
CA LEU A 441 24.51 -21.57 14.51
C LEU A 441 25.13 -22.97 14.50
N ILE A 442 25.47 -23.49 13.32
CA ILE A 442 26.22 -24.75 13.19
C ILE A 442 27.67 -24.60 13.69
N LYS A 443 28.25 -23.39 13.60
CA LYS A 443 29.68 -23.14 13.84
C LYS A 443 30.03 -22.51 15.19
N ASN A 444 29.12 -21.78 15.87
CA ASN A 444 29.44 -21.00 17.08
C ASN A 444 28.45 -21.18 18.24
N SER A 445 28.92 -20.98 19.48
CA SER A 445 28.07 -20.85 20.68
C SER A 445 27.26 -19.54 20.66
N ALA A 446 26.12 -19.57 21.32
CA ALA A 446 24.92 -18.74 21.09
C ALA A 446 25.01 -17.21 21.33
N GLU A 447 26.16 -16.61 21.60
CA GLU A 447 26.24 -15.26 22.17
C GLU A 447 26.54 -14.10 21.19
N ASN A 448 26.91 -14.36 19.91
CA ASN A 448 27.35 -13.29 18.98
C ASN A 448 26.65 -13.35 17.61
N ILE A 449 25.32 -13.44 17.56
CA ILE A 449 24.62 -13.32 16.28
C ILE A 449 24.70 -11.85 15.82
N SER A 450 25.15 -11.64 14.58
CA SER A 450 25.31 -10.32 13.95
C SER A 450 24.09 -9.43 14.14
N THR A 451 24.31 -8.19 14.58
CA THR A 451 23.21 -7.29 14.98
C THR A 451 22.77 -6.36 13.85
N THR A 452 23.63 -6.11 12.86
CA THR A 452 23.36 -5.16 11.78
C THR A 452 23.17 -5.86 10.43
N LEU A 453 22.54 -5.16 9.48
CA LEU A 453 22.37 -5.68 8.12
C LEU A 453 23.72 -5.87 7.43
N THR A 454 24.64 -4.94 7.64
CA THR A 454 25.96 -5.00 7.04
C THR A 454 26.74 -6.23 7.49
N GLU A 455 26.73 -6.54 8.78
CA GLU A 455 27.37 -7.75 9.31
C GLU A 455 26.76 -9.01 8.70
N MET A 456 25.43 -9.06 8.54
CA MET A 456 24.72 -10.17 7.88
C MET A 456 25.19 -10.37 6.42
N TYR A 457 25.39 -9.29 5.66
CA TYR A 457 25.89 -9.39 4.28
C TYR A 457 27.38 -9.73 4.22
N ILE A 458 28.20 -9.29 5.17
CA ILE A 458 29.59 -9.75 5.30
C ILE A 458 29.62 -11.26 5.57
N HIS A 459 28.76 -11.76 6.45
CA HIS A 459 28.65 -13.20 6.66
C HIS A 459 28.12 -13.93 5.44
N PHE A 460 27.14 -13.37 4.72
CA PHE A 460 26.69 -13.94 3.45
C PHE A 460 27.85 -14.07 2.46
N LEU A 461 28.69 -13.04 2.32
CA LEU A 461 29.90 -13.08 1.51
C LEU A 461 30.85 -14.21 1.96
N LEU A 462 31.11 -14.34 3.26
CA LEU A 462 31.94 -15.41 3.80
C LEU A 462 31.36 -16.81 3.50
N VAL A 463 30.03 -16.98 3.60
CA VAL A 463 29.38 -18.27 3.28
C VAL A 463 29.56 -18.60 1.80
N GLN A 464 29.33 -17.64 0.90
CA GLN A 464 29.48 -17.85 -0.55
C GLN A 464 30.93 -18.19 -0.92
N MET A 465 31.92 -17.51 -0.35
CA MET A 465 33.33 -17.82 -0.60
C MET A 465 33.72 -19.20 -0.04
N ASN A 466 33.22 -19.58 1.13
CA ASN A 466 33.46 -20.91 1.67
C ASN A 466 32.84 -22.01 0.79
N MET A 467 31.63 -21.80 0.28
CA MET A 467 30.97 -22.74 -0.64
C MET A 467 31.74 -22.89 -1.95
N LYS A 468 32.28 -21.78 -2.48
CA LYS A 468 33.18 -21.81 -3.65
C LYS A 468 34.42 -22.68 -3.37
N ASN A 469 35.13 -22.43 -2.28
CA ASN A 469 36.37 -23.14 -1.96
C ASN A 469 36.14 -24.64 -1.73
N GLN A 470 35.05 -25.01 -1.06
CA GLN A 470 34.69 -26.42 -0.85
C GLN A 470 34.42 -27.16 -2.16
N LYS A 471 33.83 -26.49 -3.15
CA LYS A 471 33.40 -27.11 -4.40
C LYS A 471 34.52 -27.20 -5.44
N TYR A 472 35.47 -26.26 -5.44
CA TYR A 472 36.44 -26.11 -6.54
C TYR A 472 37.90 -26.08 -6.10
N ASP A 473 38.21 -25.64 -4.88
CA ASP A 473 39.59 -25.52 -4.41
C ASP A 473 40.04 -26.71 -3.54
N GLU A 474 39.14 -27.68 -3.29
CA GLU A 474 39.34 -28.85 -2.41
C GLU A 474 39.90 -28.51 -1.01
N GLN A 475 39.73 -27.26 -0.57
CA GLN A 475 40.25 -26.74 0.69
C GLN A 475 39.11 -26.23 1.58
N GLU A 476 38.87 -26.92 2.70
CA GLU A 476 38.02 -26.40 3.78
C GLU A 476 38.85 -25.43 4.64
N GLU A 477 38.86 -24.15 4.29
CA GLU A 477 39.57 -23.13 5.07
C GLU A 477 38.70 -22.64 6.24
N ARG A 478 38.98 -23.12 7.45
CA ARG A 478 38.21 -22.77 8.66
C ARG A 478 38.53 -21.37 9.19
N GLN A 479 39.65 -20.76 8.78
CA GLN A 479 40.03 -19.42 9.24
C GLN A 479 39.50 -18.34 8.29
N ARG A 480 38.60 -17.48 8.80
CA ARG A 480 37.94 -16.37 8.06
C ARG A 480 38.94 -15.50 7.28
N THR A 481 40.03 -15.11 7.94
CA THR A 481 41.05 -14.23 7.34
C THR A 481 41.73 -14.86 6.14
N LYS A 482 42.01 -16.16 6.19
CA LYS A 482 42.61 -16.90 5.07
C LYS A 482 41.63 -17.08 3.93
N LEU A 483 40.35 -17.32 4.22
CA LEU A 483 39.29 -17.46 3.23
C LEU A 483 39.09 -16.20 2.39
N LEU A 484 39.04 -15.02 3.04
CA LEU A 484 38.94 -13.75 2.34
C LEU A 484 40.23 -13.40 1.58
N HIS A 485 41.39 -13.71 2.17
CA HIS A 485 42.67 -13.48 1.52
C HIS A 485 42.83 -14.31 0.25
N SER A 486 42.45 -15.59 0.26
CA SER A 486 42.52 -16.47 -0.92
C SER A 486 41.55 -16.06 -2.04
N ASN A 487 40.41 -15.48 -1.68
CA ASN A 487 39.42 -14.96 -2.64
C ASN A 487 39.49 -13.44 -2.87
N ARG A 488 40.56 -12.78 -2.43
CA ARG A 488 40.62 -11.31 -2.42
C ARG A 488 40.44 -10.70 -3.80
N GLU A 489 41.07 -11.28 -4.82
CA GLU A 489 41.04 -10.77 -6.19
C GLU A 489 39.64 -10.88 -6.81
N ILE A 490 38.97 -12.03 -6.67
CA ILE A 490 37.62 -12.21 -7.22
C ILE A 490 36.60 -11.29 -6.52
N ILE A 491 36.69 -11.16 -5.19
CA ILE A 491 35.81 -10.25 -4.42
C ILE A 491 36.02 -8.81 -4.88
N TRP A 492 37.27 -8.40 -5.09
CA TRP A 492 37.58 -7.05 -5.55
C TRP A 492 37.00 -6.75 -6.93
N ARG A 493 37.14 -7.69 -7.88
CA ARG A 493 36.57 -7.55 -9.23
C ARG A 493 35.04 -7.50 -9.21
N LEU A 494 34.39 -8.37 -8.44
CA LEU A 494 32.94 -8.35 -8.24
C LEU A 494 32.45 -7.03 -7.63
N ALA A 495 33.17 -6.53 -6.62
CA ALA A 495 32.87 -5.27 -5.97
C ALA A 495 32.99 -4.08 -6.93
N LYS A 496 34.04 -4.08 -7.78
CA LYS A 496 34.20 -3.07 -8.83
C LYS A 496 33.03 -3.09 -9.82
N LEU A 497 32.68 -4.27 -10.34
CA LEU A 497 31.55 -4.44 -11.25
C LEU A 497 30.25 -3.92 -10.62
N ALA A 498 30.00 -4.27 -9.36
CA ALA A 498 28.80 -3.85 -8.65
C ALA A 498 28.69 -2.33 -8.54
N PHE A 499 29.80 -1.64 -8.26
CA PHE A 499 29.84 -0.17 -8.20
C PHE A 499 29.64 0.48 -9.58
N GLU A 500 30.29 -0.04 -10.64
CA GLU A 500 30.11 0.48 -12.00
C GLU A 500 28.67 0.37 -12.47
N GLN A 501 28.04 -0.80 -12.27
CA GLN A 501 26.66 -1.00 -12.67
C GLN A 501 25.69 -0.20 -11.79
N LEU A 502 25.99 0.01 -10.50
CA LEU A 502 25.22 0.89 -9.63
C LEU A 502 25.27 2.35 -10.11
N LYS A 503 26.45 2.87 -10.49
CA LYS A 503 26.61 4.22 -11.06
C LYS A 503 25.80 4.42 -12.34
N LYS A 504 25.69 3.37 -13.17
CA LYS A 504 24.91 3.36 -14.43
C LYS A 504 23.41 3.13 -14.22
N GLU A 505 22.96 2.87 -12.98
CA GLU A 505 21.61 2.39 -12.64
C GLU A 505 21.21 1.08 -13.37
N ASN A 506 22.20 0.24 -13.68
CA ASN A 506 22.01 -1.02 -14.38
C ASN A 506 21.85 -2.19 -13.39
N ILE A 507 20.87 -3.05 -13.67
CA ILE A 507 20.59 -4.28 -12.89
C ILE A 507 21.13 -5.52 -13.62
N VAL A 508 21.28 -5.42 -14.94
CA VAL A 508 21.75 -6.48 -15.84
C VAL A 508 22.95 -5.96 -16.62
N PHE A 509 23.96 -6.81 -16.83
CA PHE A 509 25.23 -6.49 -17.47
C PHE A 509 25.70 -7.66 -18.34
N TYR A 510 26.67 -7.42 -19.22
CA TYR A 510 27.11 -8.37 -20.24
C TYR A 510 28.53 -8.90 -20.00
N GLU A 511 28.97 -9.83 -20.85
CA GLU A 511 30.33 -10.36 -20.85
C GLU A 511 31.38 -9.25 -21.02
N GLU A 512 31.09 -8.22 -21.83
CA GLU A 512 32.00 -7.08 -22.00
C GLU A 512 32.18 -6.28 -20.69
N ASP A 513 31.10 -6.12 -19.90
CA ASP A 513 31.17 -5.45 -18.59
C ASP A 513 32.00 -6.26 -17.58
N LEU A 514 31.92 -7.59 -17.66
CA LEU A 514 32.72 -8.51 -16.84
C LEU A 514 34.20 -8.44 -17.22
N GLU A 515 34.50 -8.46 -18.51
CA GLU A 515 35.86 -8.34 -19.05
C GLU A 515 36.49 -6.98 -18.69
N GLU A 516 35.74 -5.88 -18.76
CA GLU A 516 36.19 -4.54 -18.32
C GLU A 516 36.55 -4.51 -16.83
N CYS A 517 35.89 -5.35 -16.03
CA CYS A 517 36.19 -5.54 -14.61
C CYS A 517 37.23 -6.64 -14.36
N GLY A 518 37.73 -7.30 -15.40
CA GLY A 518 38.74 -8.36 -15.35
C GLY A 518 38.20 -9.71 -14.87
N ILE A 519 36.90 -9.97 -14.95
CA ILE A 519 36.26 -11.23 -14.51
C ILE A 519 36.20 -12.22 -15.68
N ASP A 520 36.72 -13.44 -15.48
CA ASP A 520 36.67 -14.50 -16.50
C ASP A 520 35.33 -15.23 -16.47
N VAL A 521 34.58 -15.16 -17.56
CA VAL A 521 33.23 -15.73 -17.73
C VAL A 521 33.18 -17.26 -17.67
N SER A 522 34.31 -17.96 -17.78
CA SER A 522 34.37 -19.42 -17.67
C SER A 522 34.69 -19.93 -16.26
N LYS A 523 35.33 -19.10 -15.43
CA LYS A 523 35.86 -19.49 -14.12
C LYS A 523 35.31 -18.66 -12.98
N ASP A 524 34.96 -17.40 -13.11
CA ASP A 524 34.59 -16.59 -11.94
C ASP A 524 33.06 -16.48 -11.74
N THR A 525 32.30 -16.59 -12.82
CA THR A 525 30.82 -16.47 -12.89
C THR A 525 30.09 -17.73 -12.44
N GLU A 526 30.58 -18.93 -12.77
CA GLU A 526 29.99 -20.21 -12.30
C GLU A 526 30.19 -20.42 -10.78
N PHE A 527 31.21 -19.78 -10.20
CA PHE A 527 31.72 -20.10 -8.86
C PHE A 527 31.20 -19.17 -7.77
N THR A 528 30.81 -17.96 -8.12
CA THR A 528 30.36 -16.96 -7.15
C THR A 528 28.84 -17.00 -7.14
N GLY A 529 28.23 -17.63 -6.13
CA GLY A 529 26.76 -17.68 -5.93
C GLY A 529 26.11 -16.31 -5.67
N MET A 530 26.75 -15.24 -6.15
CA MET A 530 26.39 -13.83 -6.11
C MET A 530 26.01 -13.30 -7.49
N ILE A 531 26.55 -13.89 -8.57
CA ILE A 531 26.17 -13.59 -9.96
C ILE A 531 25.36 -14.77 -10.50
N THR A 532 24.30 -14.45 -11.23
CA THR A 532 23.51 -15.43 -11.98
C THR A 532 23.77 -15.23 -13.46
N GLU A 533 24.24 -16.29 -14.13
CA GLU A 533 24.33 -16.34 -15.58
C GLU A 533 22.94 -16.57 -16.18
N ILE A 534 22.62 -15.74 -17.16
CA ILE A 534 21.42 -15.79 -17.98
C ILE A 534 21.92 -16.11 -19.39
N LEU A 535 21.72 -17.36 -19.82
CA LEU A 535 22.17 -17.84 -21.12
C LEU A 535 21.40 -17.14 -22.26
N LYS A 536 22.14 -16.60 -23.23
CA LYS A 536 21.61 -16.16 -24.54
C LYS A 536 22.33 -16.94 -25.66
N MET A 537 21.56 -17.48 -26.61
CA MET A 537 22.09 -18.11 -27.83
C MET A 537 21.86 -17.18 -29.02
N GLU A 538 22.89 -16.92 -29.82
CA GLU A 538 22.75 -16.36 -31.17
C GLU A 538 23.15 -17.38 -32.25
N ASP A 539 22.68 -17.13 -33.48
CA ASP A 539 22.69 -18.06 -34.61
C ASP A 539 24.06 -18.70 -34.86
N GLY A 540 24.16 -19.98 -34.52
CA GLY A 540 25.05 -20.95 -35.13
C GLY A 540 26.51 -20.94 -34.71
N LEU A 541 27.08 -19.85 -34.14
CA LEU A 541 28.52 -19.82 -33.84
C LEU A 541 28.98 -19.11 -32.55
N HIS A 542 28.20 -18.24 -31.90
CA HIS A 542 28.62 -17.62 -30.62
C HIS A 542 27.48 -17.53 -29.59
N GLU A 543 27.76 -18.05 -28.39
CA GLU A 543 26.94 -17.94 -27.18
C GLU A 543 27.24 -16.59 -26.53
N MET A 544 26.21 -15.75 -26.28
CA MET A 544 26.40 -14.45 -25.61
C MET A 544 25.83 -14.58 -24.20
N LYS A 545 26.64 -14.32 -23.19
CA LYS A 545 26.24 -14.53 -21.80
C LYS A 545 25.83 -13.21 -21.15
N VAL A 546 24.66 -13.19 -20.52
CA VAL A 546 24.12 -12.03 -19.79
C VAL A 546 24.13 -12.35 -18.31
N PHE A 547 24.37 -11.35 -17.46
CA PHE A 547 24.59 -11.56 -16.03
C PHE A 547 23.82 -10.54 -15.20
N CYS A 548 23.42 -10.96 -14.00
CA CYS A 548 22.92 -10.07 -12.97
C CYS A 548 23.36 -10.55 -11.60
N PHE A 549 23.34 -9.67 -10.59
CA PHE A 549 23.47 -10.12 -9.21
C PHE A 549 22.21 -10.88 -8.77
N VAL A 550 22.36 -11.83 -7.84
CA VAL A 550 21.22 -12.63 -7.30
C VAL A 550 20.12 -11.72 -6.74
N HIS A 551 20.50 -10.57 -6.18
CA HIS A 551 19.58 -9.52 -5.77
C HIS A 551 20.26 -8.15 -5.81
N LEU A 552 19.49 -7.07 -5.98
CA LEU A 552 20.00 -5.68 -6.00
C LEU A 552 20.76 -5.33 -4.72
N SER A 553 20.29 -5.80 -3.56
CA SER A 553 21.00 -5.60 -2.29
C SER A 553 22.40 -6.21 -2.25
N VAL A 554 22.67 -7.27 -3.00
CA VAL A 554 24.01 -7.86 -3.12
C VAL A 554 24.91 -6.94 -3.94
N GLN A 555 24.37 -6.35 -5.02
CA GLN A 555 25.06 -5.34 -5.82
C GLN A 555 25.38 -4.10 -4.97
N GLU A 556 24.41 -3.56 -4.24
CA GLU A 556 24.61 -2.39 -3.38
C GLU A 556 25.61 -2.64 -2.25
N PHE A 557 25.58 -3.83 -1.64
CA PHE A 557 26.57 -4.24 -0.63
C PHE A 557 27.98 -4.31 -1.21
N LEU A 558 28.17 -5.02 -2.33
CA LEU A 558 29.47 -5.16 -2.97
C LEU A 558 30.01 -3.81 -3.48
N ALA A 559 29.13 -2.93 -3.96
CA ALA A 559 29.48 -1.57 -4.32
C ALA A 559 30.00 -0.78 -3.10
N ALA A 560 29.37 -0.92 -1.93
CA ALA A 560 29.83 -0.28 -0.69
C ALA A 560 31.20 -0.80 -0.25
N VAL A 561 31.44 -2.12 -0.37
CA VAL A 561 32.76 -2.73 -0.14
C VAL A 561 33.80 -2.13 -1.09
N HIS A 562 33.46 -1.95 -2.37
CA HIS A 562 34.37 -1.35 -3.35
C HIS A 562 34.76 0.08 -2.99
N VAL A 563 33.78 0.93 -2.68
CA VAL A 563 34.02 2.34 -2.33
C VAL A 563 34.92 2.45 -1.09
N PHE A 564 34.69 1.62 -0.07
CA PHE A 564 35.54 1.61 1.11
C PHE A 564 36.97 1.13 0.81
N LEU A 565 37.14 0.11 -0.04
CA LEU A 565 38.47 -0.34 -0.49
C LEU A 565 39.19 0.72 -1.32
N CYS A 566 38.47 1.47 -2.17
CA CYS A 566 39.04 2.58 -2.93
C CYS A 566 39.51 3.72 -2.02
N TYR A 567 38.79 4.01 -0.93
CA TYR A 567 39.24 4.94 0.11
C TYR A 567 40.55 4.49 0.77
N LEU A 568 40.62 3.25 1.27
CA LEU A 568 41.82 2.71 1.91
C LEU A 568 43.05 2.70 0.99
N ASN A 569 42.83 2.43 -0.30
CA ASN A 569 43.89 2.40 -1.31
C ASN A 569 44.18 3.78 -1.94
N LYS A 570 43.50 4.85 -1.50
CA LYS A 570 43.60 6.21 -2.07
C LYS A 570 43.35 6.27 -3.58
N ASN A 571 42.43 5.45 -4.08
CA ASN A 571 42.01 5.47 -5.49
C ASN A 571 40.98 6.59 -5.74
N MET A 572 41.47 7.79 -6.04
CA MET A 572 40.64 8.99 -6.16
C MET A 572 39.76 9.01 -7.42
N GLN A 573 40.10 8.24 -8.45
CA GLN A 573 39.32 8.21 -9.70
C GLN A 573 37.89 7.70 -9.45
N GLU A 574 37.75 6.64 -8.66
CA GLU A 574 36.45 6.06 -8.32
C GLU A 574 35.67 6.93 -7.32
N LEU A 575 36.37 7.52 -6.34
CA LEU A 575 35.74 8.36 -5.31
C LEU A 575 35.19 9.67 -5.88
N GLN A 576 35.67 10.11 -7.06
CA GLN A 576 35.21 11.31 -7.74
C GLN A 576 33.69 11.37 -7.93
N PHE A 577 33.02 10.22 -8.02
CA PHE A 577 31.56 10.11 -8.13
C PHE A 577 30.79 10.91 -7.05
N PHE A 578 31.37 11.04 -5.85
CA PHE A 578 30.74 11.73 -4.71
C PHE A 578 31.07 13.23 -4.63
N PHE A 579 31.96 13.75 -5.48
CA PHE A 579 32.47 15.11 -5.39
C PHE A 579 32.27 15.88 -6.70
N ASP A 580 31.76 17.12 -6.59
CA ASP A 580 31.59 18.00 -7.75
C ASP A 580 32.93 18.47 -8.35
N LYS A 581 34.01 18.43 -7.56
CA LYS A 581 35.36 18.84 -7.96
C LYS A 581 36.39 17.80 -7.56
N PRO A 582 37.49 17.64 -8.32
CA PRO A 582 38.59 16.76 -7.94
C PRO A 582 39.22 17.19 -6.62
N LYS A 583 39.40 16.23 -5.72
CA LYS A 583 40.15 16.38 -4.47
C LYS A 583 41.30 15.38 -4.47
N GLU A 584 42.45 15.78 -3.93
CA GLU A 584 43.65 14.92 -3.87
C GLU A 584 43.77 14.14 -2.54
N ASN A 585 43.21 14.66 -1.45
CA ASN A 585 43.18 13.99 -0.15
C ASN A 585 41.79 14.15 0.48
N ILE A 586 41.09 13.03 0.64
CA ILE A 586 39.75 12.94 1.24
C ILE A 586 39.89 12.18 2.57
N THR A 587 39.27 12.67 3.64
CA THR A 587 39.14 11.92 4.89
C THR A 587 37.91 11.01 4.85
N LEU A 588 37.87 9.94 5.64
CA LEU A 588 36.68 9.08 5.71
C LEU A 588 35.43 9.88 6.07
N GLN A 589 35.54 10.81 7.01
CA GLN A 589 34.45 11.73 7.35
C GLN A 589 33.92 12.48 6.12
N GLU A 590 34.81 13.08 5.30
CA GLU A 590 34.38 13.80 4.10
C GLU A 590 33.69 12.87 3.09
N LEU A 591 34.20 11.65 2.89
CA LEU A 591 33.60 10.66 2.01
C LEU A 591 32.19 10.28 2.48
N LEU A 592 32.02 9.94 3.77
CA LEU A 592 30.74 9.50 4.32
C LEU A 592 29.70 10.63 4.30
N GLN A 593 30.10 11.86 4.64
CA GLN A 593 29.21 13.02 4.54
C GLN A 593 28.78 13.29 3.10
N LYS A 594 29.68 13.13 2.12
CA LYS A 594 29.34 13.29 0.70
C LYS A 594 28.49 12.16 0.15
N ALA A 595 28.67 10.93 0.64
CA ALA A 595 27.79 9.81 0.33
C ALA A 595 26.36 10.06 0.87
N VAL A 596 26.23 10.62 2.07
CA VAL A 596 24.93 11.09 2.62
C VAL A 596 24.31 12.12 1.68
N ASP A 597 25.04 13.19 1.33
CA ASP A 597 24.54 14.23 0.42
C ASP A 597 24.07 13.66 -0.93
N LYS A 598 24.84 12.72 -1.48
CA LYS A 598 24.53 12.09 -2.78
C LYS A 598 23.28 11.22 -2.72
N ALA A 599 23.12 10.42 -1.66
CA ALA A 599 21.91 9.62 -1.46
C ALA A 599 20.68 10.51 -1.26
N MET A 600 20.81 11.62 -0.53
CA MET A 600 19.75 12.61 -0.33
C MET A 600 19.30 13.30 -1.62
N GLN A 601 20.19 13.43 -2.61
CA GLN A 601 19.87 13.97 -3.94
C GLN A 601 19.22 12.93 -4.86
N SER A 602 19.23 11.65 -4.50
CA SER A 602 18.63 10.59 -5.29
C SER A 602 17.11 10.65 -5.16
N GLU A 603 16.43 11.21 -6.16
CA GLU A 603 14.95 11.26 -6.20
C GLU A 603 14.31 9.87 -6.07
N ARG A 604 15.03 8.82 -6.50
CA ARG A 604 14.57 7.43 -6.50
C ARG A 604 15.10 6.60 -5.35
N GLY A 605 15.93 7.15 -4.44
CA GLY A 605 16.50 6.44 -3.30
C GLY A 605 17.40 5.23 -3.66
N HIS A 606 17.88 5.13 -4.90
CA HIS A 606 18.64 3.95 -5.38
C HIS A 606 20.03 3.78 -4.72
N LEU A 607 20.44 4.73 -3.88
CA LEU A 607 21.69 4.68 -3.11
C LEU A 607 21.45 4.43 -1.61
N ASP A 608 20.20 4.27 -1.18
CA ASP A 608 19.86 4.22 0.24
C ASP A 608 20.46 2.99 0.93
N LEU A 609 20.30 1.81 0.34
CA LEU A 609 20.83 0.58 0.91
C LEU A 609 22.36 0.52 0.75
N PHE A 610 22.90 1.00 -0.37
CA PHE A 610 24.33 1.24 -0.54
C PHE A 610 24.91 2.11 0.59
N LEU A 611 24.24 3.21 0.94
CA LEU A 611 24.68 4.12 2.00
C LEU A 611 24.68 3.41 3.37
N ARG A 612 23.64 2.64 3.68
CA ARG A 612 23.58 1.83 4.92
C ARG A 612 24.77 0.88 5.02
N PHE A 613 25.09 0.17 3.94
CA PHE A 613 26.25 -0.73 3.90
C PHE A 613 27.57 0.00 4.05
N LEU A 614 27.75 1.14 3.37
CA LEU A 614 28.96 1.94 3.48
C LEU A 614 29.20 2.44 4.92
N MET A 615 28.12 2.85 5.58
CA MET A 615 28.13 3.25 7.00
C MET A 615 28.52 2.08 7.90
N GLY A 616 27.87 0.92 7.75
CA GLY A 616 28.19 -0.26 8.54
C GLY A 616 29.60 -0.81 8.31
N ILE A 617 30.12 -0.78 7.07
CA ILE A 617 31.49 -1.25 6.73
C ILE A 617 32.54 -0.37 7.38
N SER A 618 32.24 0.92 7.55
CA SER A 618 33.16 1.89 8.15
C SER A 618 33.47 1.60 9.62
N LEU A 619 32.63 0.85 10.34
CA LEU A 619 32.90 0.42 11.71
C LEU A 619 34.06 -0.54 11.82
N GLU A 620 34.91 -0.35 12.83
CA GLU A 620 36.02 -1.25 13.16
C GLU A 620 35.56 -2.71 13.32
N SER A 621 34.41 -2.95 13.96
CA SER A 621 33.87 -4.30 14.14
C SER A 621 33.57 -5.00 12.81
N SER A 622 33.06 -4.27 11.82
CA SER A 622 32.78 -4.78 10.47
C SER A 622 34.06 -4.97 9.66
N GLN A 623 35.01 -4.03 9.78
CA GLN A 623 36.34 -4.14 9.17
C GLN A 623 37.06 -5.41 9.64
N ASN A 624 36.95 -5.74 10.93
CA ASN A 624 37.52 -6.96 11.51
C ASN A 624 36.89 -8.24 10.92
N LEU A 625 35.62 -8.21 10.53
CA LEU A 625 34.99 -9.34 9.82
C LEU A 625 35.49 -9.47 8.37
N LEU A 626 35.93 -8.37 7.76
CA LEU A 626 36.50 -8.29 6.42
C LEU A 626 38.04 -8.40 6.40
N GLN A 627 38.65 -8.74 7.54
CA GLN A 627 40.09 -8.91 7.65
C GLN A 627 40.57 -10.01 6.68
N GLY A 628 41.55 -9.69 5.83
CA GLY A 628 41.97 -10.53 4.70
C GLY A 628 41.62 -9.93 3.34
N LEU A 629 40.50 -9.19 3.24
CA LEU A 629 40.19 -8.32 2.11
C LEU A 629 40.77 -6.91 2.34
N ILE A 630 40.62 -6.41 3.56
CA ILE A 630 41.20 -5.15 4.06
C ILE A 630 42.60 -5.44 4.63
N THR A 631 43.60 -4.64 4.22
CA THR A 631 45.02 -4.86 4.57
C THR A 631 45.42 -4.28 5.93
N HIS A 632 44.71 -3.26 6.40
CA HIS A 632 44.91 -2.61 7.68
C HIS A 632 43.59 -2.03 8.18
N THR A 633 43.32 -2.19 9.48
CA THR A 633 42.16 -1.57 10.13
C THR A 633 42.48 -0.10 10.39
N GLU A 634 41.60 0.80 9.96
CA GLU A 634 41.71 2.23 10.25
C GLU A 634 40.93 2.54 11.53
N ASP A 635 41.48 3.34 12.45
CA ASP A 635 40.67 3.87 13.56
C ASP A 635 39.69 4.89 12.99
N THR A 636 38.44 4.46 12.84
CA THR A 636 37.37 5.25 12.24
C THR A 636 36.50 5.94 13.29
N THR A 637 36.81 5.81 14.58
CA THR A 637 35.95 6.26 15.68
C THR A 637 35.59 7.74 15.60
N GLU A 638 36.59 8.59 15.37
CA GLU A 638 36.39 10.05 15.25
C GLU A 638 35.57 10.41 14.01
N SER A 639 35.88 9.79 12.87
CA SER A 639 35.16 10.03 11.60
C SER A 639 33.70 9.59 11.69
N ILE A 640 33.42 8.45 12.32
CA ILE A 640 32.07 7.93 12.53
C ILE A 640 31.28 8.84 13.47
N THR A 641 31.88 9.26 14.59
CA THR A 641 31.22 10.17 15.53
C THR A 641 30.81 11.48 14.85
N LYS A 642 31.72 12.10 14.10
CA LYS A 642 31.44 13.33 13.33
C LYS A 642 30.42 13.12 12.21
N THR A 643 30.38 11.93 11.62
CA THR A 643 29.38 11.57 10.60
C THR A 643 28.00 11.38 11.24
N ALA A 644 27.91 10.74 12.41
CA ALA A 644 26.67 10.60 13.16
C ALA A 644 26.10 11.96 13.57
N GLU A 645 26.95 12.87 14.04
CA GLU A 645 26.57 14.26 14.33
C GLU A 645 26.12 15.02 13.07
N TYR A 646 26.76 14.76 11.92
CA TYR A 646 26.31 15.32 10.65
C TYR A 646 24.91 14.83 10.27
N ILE A 647 24.68 13.52 10.33
CA ILE A 647 23.36 12.92 10.06
C ILE A 647 22.30 13.54 10.97
N LYS A 648 22.53 13.60 12.29
CA LYS A 648 21.58 14.23 13.24
C LYS A 648 21.28 15.70 12.92
N ARG A 649 22.29 16.48 12.51
CA ARG A 649 22.10 17.87 12.06
C ARG A 649 21.26 17.95 10.78
N VAL A 650 21.46 17.00 9.87
CA VAL A 650 20.65 16.87 8.66
C VAL A 650 19.20 16.54 9.07
N GLN A 651 18.96 15.59 9.97
CA GLN A 651 17.62 15.32 10.52
C GLN A 651 16.95 16.55 11.13
N ASP A 652 17.67 17.40 11.86
CA ASP A 652 17.08 18.59 12.48
C ASP A 652 16.74 19.71 11.46
N GLY A 653 17.13 19.56 10.18
CA GLY A 653 16.85 20.49 9.08
C GLY A 653 15.41 20.44 8.52
N TYR A 654 15.06 21.45 7.72
CA TYR A 654 13.67 21.70 7.27
C TYR A 654 13.28 21.05 5.91
N PHE A 655 14.19 20.37 5.19
CA PHE A 655 13.98 19.94 3.80
C PHE A 655 14.38 18.50 3.51
N ILE A 656 13.76 17.53 4.19
CA ILE A 656 14.01 16.09 3.99
C ILE A 656 12.70 15.36 3.78
N SER A 657 12.66 14.43 2.82
CA SER A 657 11.52 13.52 2.63
C SER A 657 11.42 12.52 3.79
N ASP A 658 10.22 11.97 4.01
CA ASP A 658 10.01 10.99 5.07
C ASP A 658 10.88 9.74 4.88
N GLU A 659 11.04 9.32 3.63
CA GLU A 659 11.83 8.17 3.21
C GLU A 659 13.31 8.35 3.53
N ALA A 660 13.87 9.49 3.13
CA ALA A 660 15.26 9.81 3.39
C ALA A 660 15.52 9.97 4.89
N SER A 661 14.55 10.52 5.65
CA SER A 661 14.64 10.61 7.10
C SER A 661 14.76 9.23 7.76
N VAL A 662 13.94 8.26 7.34
CA VAL A 662 14.00 6.87 7.83
C VAL A 662 15.29 6.18 7.38
N ASN A 663 15.73 6.40 6.14
CA ASN A 663 16.97 5.83 5.64
C ASN A 663 18.19 6.27 6.46
N LEU A 664 18.30 7.56 6.73
CA LEU A 664 19.37 8.11 7.55
C LEU A 664 19.29 7.64 9.02
N PHE A 665 18.08 7.41 9.56
CA PHE A 665 17.93 6.76 10.87
C PHE A 665 18.51 5.34 10.84
N TYR A 666 18.28 4.57 9.78
CA TYR A 666 18.92 3.27 9.61
C TYR A 666 20.44 3.35 9.45
N CYS A 667 20.97 4.38 8.80
CA CYS A 667 22.41 4.62 8.77
C CYS A 667 23.01 4.78 10.17
N LEU A 668 22.31 5.47 11.10
CA LEU A 668 22.74 5.58 12.50
C LEU A 668 22.75 4.20 13.20
N LEU A 669 21.75 3.35 12.94
CA LEU A 669 21.72 1.99 13.48
C LEU A 669 22.83 1.10 12.93
N GLU A 670 23.18 1.23 11.65
CA GLU A 670 24.28 0.47 11.03
C GLU A 670 25.65 0.86 11.62
N ILE A 671 25.85 2.12 12.02
CA ILE A 671 27.05 2.56 12.77
C ILE A 671 26.93 2.32 14.30
N LYS A 672 25.90 1.59 14.75
CA LYS A 672 25.61 1.29 16.17
C LYS A 672 25.45 2.54 17.05
N ASP A 673 25.07 3.68 16.46
CA ASP A 673 24.68 4.87 17.21
C ASP A 673 23.19 4.78 17.58
N HIS A 674 22.93 4.39 18.84
CA HIS A 674 21.58 4.31 19.39
C HIS A 674 21.10 5.60 20.05
N SER A 675 21.89 6.68 20.04
CA SER A 675 21.59 7.88 20.82
C SER A 675 20.28 8.57 20.40
N LEU A 676 19.97 8.61 19.11
CA LEU A 676 18.71 9.18 18.61
C LEU A 676 17.51 8.30 18.99
N TYR A 677 17.68 6.97 18.90
CA TYR A 677 16.66 6.02 19.35
C TYR A 677 16.40 6.16 20.85
N GLU A 678 17.45 6.20 21.66
CA GLU A 678 17.37 6.40 23.12
C GLU A 678 16.76 7.76 23.48
N GLU A 679 17.07 8.81 22.71
CA GLU A 679 16.47 10.13 22.87
C GLU A 679 14.96 10.10 22.66
N ILE A 680 14.50 9.49 21.56
CA ILE A 680 13.08 9.33 21.29
C ILE A 680 12.41 8.45 22.35
N GLN A 681 13.03 7.32 22.72
CA GLN A 681 12.51 6.46 23.79
C GLN A 681 12.38 7.19 25.14
N ARG A 682 13.31 8.08 25.45
CA ARG A 682 13.25 8.92 26.66
C ARG A 682 12.09 9.91 26.61
N TYR A 683 11.82 10.50 25.44
CA TYR A 683 10.66 11.38 25.24
C TYR A 683 9.34 10.61 25.38
N LEU A 684 9.30 9.36 24.93
CA LEU A 684 8.13 8.50 25.05
C LEU A 684 7.92 7.96 26.48
N GLY A 685 8.99 7.76 27.26
CA GLY A 685 8.96 7.18 28.60
C GLY A 685 8.80 8.17 29.75
N SER A 686 8.87 9.48 29.48
CA SER A 686 8.76 10.54 30.48
C SER A 686 7.53 11.40 30.19
N ASP A 687 6.86 11.92 31.22
CA ASP A 687 5.80 12.93 31.07
C ASP A 687 6.34 14.36 30.87
N ALA A 688 7.65 14.55 31.05
CA ALA A 688 8.28 15.84 30.81
C ALA A 688 8.25 16.22 29.32
N HIS A 689 8.11 17.52 29.03
CA HIS A 689 8.25 18.04 27.67
C HIS A 689 9.71 17.84 27.18
N PRO A 690 9.95 17.50 25.91
CA PRO A 690 11.30 17.28 25.35
C PRO A 690 12.27 18.47 25.46
N GLY A 691 11.77 19.65 25.85
CA GLY A 691 12.54 20.89 25.96
C GLY A 691 12.76 21.60 24.62
N ARG A 692 12.53 20.91 23.50
CA ARG A 692 12.50 21.43 22.12
C ARG A 692 11.37 20.79 21.34
N GLU A 693 10.79 21.52 20.39
CA GLU A 693 9.86 20.93 19.43
C GLU A 693 10.64 20.03 18.44
N LEU A 694 10.09 18.83 18.18
CA LEU A 694 10.61 17.91 17.17
C LEU A 694 10.32 18.45 15.77
N SER A 695 11.32 18.37 14.89
CA SER A 695 11.18 18.66 13.46
C SER A 695 10.26 17.64 12.77
N SER A 696 9.88 17.93 11.52
CA SER A 696 9.03 17.04 10.71
C SER A 696 9.65 15.64 10.52
N SER A 697 10.94 15.58 10.20
CA SER A 697 11.75 14.36 10.08
C SER A 697 11.83 13.59 11.40
N MET A 698 12.05 14.29 12.52
CA MET A 698 12.05 13.66 13.85
C MET A 698 10.67 13.10 14.22
N CYS A 699 9.57 13.74 13.79
CA CYS A 699 8.22 13.20 13.94
C CYS A 699 8.04 11.91 13.12
N THR A 700 8.57 11.87 11.90
CA THR A 700 8.57 10.65 11.06
C THR A 700 9.34 9.51 11.74
N ILE A 701 10.52 9.78 12.31
CA ILE A 701 11.31 8.77 13.03
C ILE A 701 10.60 8.35 14.33
N LEU A 702 9.98 9.28 15.05
CA LEU A 702 9.20 8.96 16.26
C LEU A 702 8.05 8.00 15.95
N ILE A 703 7.30 8.28 14.88
CA ILE A 703 6.21 7.40 14.44
C ILE A 703 6.74 6.06 14.00
N TYR A 704 7.87 6.07 13.30
CA TYR A 704 8.54 4.85 12.92
C TYR A 704 8.83 4.01 14.16
N ILE A 705 9.60 4.54 15.12
CA ILE A 705 9.95 3.84 16.36
C ILE A 705 8.71 3.34 17.12
N LEU A 706 7.61 4.10 17.13
CA LEU A 706 6.36 3.67 17.77
C LEU A 706 5.68 2.50 17.05
N LEU A 707 5.54 2.57 15.73
CA LEU A 707 4.92 1.50 14.94
C LEU A 707 5.76 0.22 14.95
N MET A 708 7.05 0.36 15.24
CA MET A 708 8.04 -0.70 15.31
C MET A 708 8.18 -1.28 16.73
N SER A 709 7.60 -0.64 17.74
CA SER A 709 7.71 -1.10 19.11
C SER A 709 6.51 -1.96 19.47
N ASP A 710 6.77 -3.16 19.99
CA ASP A 710 5.74 -3.97 20.68
C ASP A 710 5.29 -3.33 22.01
N LYS A 711 5.97 -2.25 22.43
CA LYS A 711 5.64 -1.53 23.64
C LYS A 711 4.41 -0.65 23.42
N MET A 712 3.35 -0.99 24.13
CA MET A 712 2.17 -0.17 24.25
C MET A 712 2.45 1.09 25.10
N LEU A 713 2.05 2.26 24.61
CA LEU A 713 1.99 3.50 25.38
C LEU A 713 0.67 3.61 26.14
N ASP A 714 0.70 4.12 27.37
CA ASP A 714 -0.54 4.40 28.10
C ASP A 714 -1.28 5.61 27.52
N GLU A 715 -0.57 6.72 27.29
CA GLU A 715 -1.14 7.93 26.71
C GLU A 715 -0.21 8.51 25.64
N PHE A 716 -0.79 8.93 24.50
CA PHE A 716 -0.09 9.65 23.45
C PHE A 716 -0.77 10.99 23.16
N ASN A 717 0.01 12.07 23.24
CA ASN A 717 -0.44 13.42 22.93
C ASN A 717 0.59 14.10 22.00
N PRO A 718 0.27 14.35 20.71
CA PRO A 718 1.18 14.91 19.73
C PRO A 718 1.64 16.34 20.08
N LYS A 719 0.81 17.10 20.81
CA LYS A 719 1.14 18.47 21.27
C LYS A 719 2.32 18.51 22.24
N ARG A 720 2.69 17.38 22.82
CA ARG A 720 3.86 17.27 23.70
C ARG A 720 5.16 17.32 22.92
N PHE A 721 5.16 16.94 21.65
CA PHE A 721 6.39 16.67 20.91
C PHE A 721 6.69 17.73 19.85
N THR A 722 5.69 18.31 19.21
CA THR A 722 5.91 19.16 18.02
C THR A 722 4.87 20.29 17.92
N SER A 723 5.01 21.15 16.92
CA SER A 723 4.06 22.20 16.55
C SER A 723 2.91 21.67 15.70
N SER A 724 1.87 22.49 15.54
CA SER A 724 0.61 22.09 14.90
C SER A 724 0.72 21.62 13.46
N SER A 725 1.75 22.06 12.73
CA SER A 725 2.01 21.62 11.36
C SER A 725 2.32 20.13 11.23
N ASN A 726 2.75 19.46 12.30
CA ASN A 726 3.20 18.07 12.26
C ASN A 726 2.25 17.08 12.97
N TYR A 727 1.16 17.53 13.60
CA TYR A 727 0.26 16.63 14.34
C TYR A 727 -0.37 15.55 13.45
N THR A 728 -0.71 15.90 12.22
CA THR A 728 -1.29 15.00 11.22
C THR A 728 -0.37 13.81 10.91
N ARG A 729 0.96 14.04 10.89
CA ARG A 729 1.97 12.99 10.69
C ARG A 729 2.00 11.99 11.83
N LEU A 730 1.60 12.41 13.02
CA LEU A 730 1.63 11.58 14.22
C LEU A 730 0.37 10.72 14.40
N VAL A 731 -0.65 10.88 13.56
CA VAL A 731 -1.92 10.11 13.63
C VAL A 731 -1.71 8.60 13.69
N PRO A 732 -0.76 7.96 12.96
CA PRO A 732 -0.55 6.52 13.04
C PRO A 732 -0.21 6.00 14.45
N ALA A 733 0.29 6.85 15.36
CA ALA A 733 0.61 6.47 16.74
C ALA A 733 -0.60 5.93 17.53
N VAL A 734 -1.84 6.21 17.10
CA VAL A 734 -3.05 5.71 17.76
C VAL A 734 -3.09 4.18 17.85
N ARG A 735 -2.38 3.47 16.96
CA ARG A 735 -2.30 2.00 16.99
C ARG A 735 -1.51 1.48 18.18
N CYS A 736 -0.57 2.28 18.68
CA CYS A 736 0.42 1.88 19.67
C CYS A 736 0.10 2.36 21.08
N CYS A 737 -1.06 3.01 21.31
CA CYS A 737 -1.41 3.56 22.62
C CYS A 737 -2.79 3.13 23.14
N ARG A 738 -2.96 3.19 24.47
CA ARG A 738 -4.28 3.00 25.13
C ARG A 738 -5.17 4.21 24.91
N LYS A 739 -4.58 5.39 25.06
CA LYS A 739 -5.26 6.68 25.04
C LYS A 739 -4.57 7.63 24.08
N ALA A 740 -5.33 8.16 23.12
CA ALA A 740 -4.83 9.11 22.13
C ALA A 740 -5.56 10.46 22.25
N LEU A 741 -4.79 11.53 22.41
CA LEU A 741 -5.28 12.89 22.61
C LEU A 741 -4.98 13.76 21.40
N PHE A 742 -5.82 13.69 20.37
CA PHE A 742 -5.70 14.47 19.13
C PHE A 742 -6.67 15.65 19.08
N ASN A 743 -7.12 16.14 20.24
CA ASN A 743 -8.06 17.25 20.31
C ASN A 743 -7.41 18.55 19.80
N GLY A 744 -8.03 19.30 18.88
CA GLY A 744 -7.47 20.55 18.36
C GLY A 744 -6.13 20.34 17.67
N CYS A 745 -6.05 19.33 16.81
CA CYS A 745 -4.86 18.97 16.04
C CYS A 745 -5.00 19.26 14.54
N ASP A 746 -5.96 20.12 14.18
CA ASP A 746 -6.28 20.49 12.79
C ASP A 746 -6.56 19.29 11.87
N LEU A 747 -7.08 18.20 12.42
CA LEU A 747 -7.44 17.01 11.65
C LEU A 747 -8.68 17.26 10.78
N SER A 748 -8.64 16.74 9.56
CA SER A 748 -9.77 16.72 8.60
C SER A 748 -10.28 15.31 8.33
N ASP A 749 -11.35 15.19 7.55
CA ASP A 749 -11.91 13.90 7.07
C ASP A 749 -10.87 12.99 6.41
N GLN A 750 -9.87 13.55 5.73
CA GLN A 750 -8.79 12.78 5.08
C GLN A 750 -7.97 11.93 6.06
N HIS A 751 -7.89 12.34 7.32
CA HIS A 751 -7.12 11.62 8.34
C HIS A 751 -7.92 10.50 8.99
N CYS A 752 -9.24 10.47 8.82
CA CYS A 752 -10.12 9.46 9.41
C CYS A 752 -9.93 8.07 8.81
N GLU A 753 -9.35 7.95 7.62
CA GLU A 753 -9.02 6.66 7.01
C GLU A 753 -7.92 5.92 7.79
N SER A 754 -6.86 6.65 8.19
CA SER A 754 -5.80 6.11 9.05
C SER A 754 -6.33 5.72 10.43
N LEU A 755 -7.21 6.54 11.01
CA LEU A 755 -7.86 6.25 12.29
C LEU A 755 -8.80 5.03 12.19
N CYS A 756 -9.58 4.92 11.10
CA CYS A 756 -10.44 3.77 10.84
C CYS A 756 -9.61 2.49 10.74
N SER A 757 -8.51 2.52 9.98
CA SER A 757 -7.58 1.39 9.86
C SER A 757 -7.01 0.96 11.20
N ALA A 758 -6.70 1.92 12.08
CA ALA A 758 -6.26 1.62 13.44
C ALA A 758 -7.33 0.96 14.31
N LEU A 759 -8.60 1.36 14.17
CA LEU A 759 -9.73 0.75 14.89
C LEU A 759 -10.06 -0.67 14.39
N GLN A 760 -9.78 -0.97 13.12
CA GLN A 760 -10.01 -2.29 12.53
C GLN A 760 -8.87 -3.28 12.80
N SER A 761 -7.70 -2.80 13.22
CA SER A 761 -6.50 -3.60 13.44
C SER A 761 -6.64 -4.49 14.69
N SER A 762 -6.42 -5.80 14.55
CA SER A 762 -6.40 -6.77 15.66
C SER A 762 -5.35 -6.43 16.74
N ASN A 763 -4.27 -5.76 16.32
CA ASN A 763 -3.14 -5.39 17.20
C ASN A 763 -3.30 -4.00 17.84
N SER A 764 -4.49 -3.39 17.75
CA SER A 764 -4.73 -2.06 18.32
C SER A 764 -5.00 -2.13 19.82
N TYR A 765 -4.25 -1.33 20.58
CA TYR A 765 -4.45 -1.21 22.03
C TYR A 765 -5.44 -0.12 22.45
N LEU A 766 -5.96 0.63 21.47
CA LEU A 766 -6.74 1.84 21.71
C LEU A 766 -8.03 1.56 22.48
N ARG A 767 -8.21 2.30 23.58
CA ARG A 767 -9.40 2.29 24.46
C ARG A 767 -10.04 3.67 24.56
N GLU A 768 -9.25 4.73 24.43
CA GLU A 768 -9.74 6.12 24.49
C GLU A 768 -9.19 6.95 23.34
N LEU A 769 -10.08 7.67 22.65
CA LEU A 769 -9.73 8.53 21.53
C LEU A 769 -10.45 9.87 21.66
N ASP A 770 -9.67 10.93 21.82
CA ASP A 770 -10.18 12.31 21.81
C ASP A 770 -9.77 13.01 20.52
N LEU A 771 -10.77 13.32 19.70
CA LEU A 771 -10.64 14.03 18.43
C LEU A 771 -11.37 15.38 18.45
N SER A 772 -11.72 15.88 19.63
CA SER A 772 -12.51 17.10 19.79
C SER A 772 -11.82 18.33 19.15
N ASN A 773 -12.56 19.36 18.77
CA ASN A 773 -12.04 20.59 18.14
C ASN A 773 -11.27 20.36 16.83
N ASN A 774 -11.70 19.41 16.00
CA ASN A 774 -11.13 19.15 14.66
C ASN A 774 -12.17 19.38 13.55
N HIS A 775 -11.77 19.35 12.28
CA HIS A 775 -12.66 19.58 11.14
C HIS A 775 -13.00 18.28 10.39
N LEU A 776 -13.44 17.26 11.14
CA LEU A 776 -13.69 15.92 10.61
C LEU A 776 -14.90 15.83 9.68
N LYS A 777 -15.92 16.66 9.90
CA LYS A 777 -17.18 16.66 9.14
C LYS A 777 -17.91 15.29 9.19
N ASP A 778 -19.06 15.21 8.53
CA ASP A 778 -19.84 13.96 8.47
C ASP A 778 -19.13 12.84 7.69
N SER A 779 -18.32 13.19 6.69
CA SER A 779 -17.50 12.25 5.92
C SER A 779 -16.50 11.51 6.81
N GLY A 780 -15.76 12.25 7.65
CA GLY A 780 -14.79 11.66 8.57
C GLY A 780 -15.43 10.72 9.60
N VAL A 781 -16.58 11.12 10.17
CA VAL A 781 -17.32 10.27 11.13
C VAL A 781 -17.91 9.03 10.47
N THR A 782 -18.30 9.11 9.20
CA THR A 782 -18.75 7.94 8.43
C THR A 782 -17.62 6.89 8.31
N LEU A 783 -16.38 7.33 8.04
CA LEU A 783 -15.20 6.45 8.04
C LEU A 783 -14.93 5.86 9.43
N LEU A 784 -14.91 6.68 10.48
CA LEU A 784 -14.71 6.20 11.85
C LEU A 784 -15.79 5.18 12.27
N SER A 785 -17.03 5.39 11.85
CA SER A 785 -18.15 4.48 12.12
C SER A 785 -17.95 3.11 11.49
N ALA A 786 -17.29 3.02 10.33
CA ALA A 786 -16.91 1.74 9.73
C ALA A 786 -15.86 1.01 10.59
N GLY A 787 -14.91 1.74 11.17
CA GLY A 787 -13.94 1.20 12.12
C GLY A 787 -14.58 0.69 13.41
N LEU A 788 -15.51 1.47 13.98
CA LEU A 788 -16.25 1.11 15.20
C LEU A 788 -17.08 -0.17 15.07
N LYS A 789 -17.53 -0.52 13.86
CA LYS A 789 -18.31 -1.75 13.59
C LYS A 789 -17.45 -3.03 13.60
N SER A 790 -16.14 -2.90 13.51
CA SER A 790 -15.22 -4.04 13.44
C SER A 790 -15.27 -4.89 14.70
N SER A 791 -15.16 -6.22 14.54
CA SER A 791 -14.98 -7.16 15.65
C SER A 791 -13.67 -6.96 16.41
N HIS A 792 -12.71 -6.28 15.81
CA HIS A 792 -11.42 -5.96 16.43
C HIS A 792 -11.41 -4.62 17.17
N CYS A 793 -12.46 -3.80 17.04
CA CYS A 793 -12.52 -2.51 17.73
C CYS A 793 -12.65 -2.72 19.24
N GLN A 794 -11.77 -2.09 20.00
CA GLN A 794 -11.76 -2.15 21.46
C GLN A 794 -12.00 -0.79 22.13
N LEU A 795 -12.40 0.22 21.36
CA LEU A 795 -12.55 1.60 21.83
C LEU A 795 -13.71 1.73 22.80
N ASN A 796 -13.46 2.22 24.02
CA ASN A 796 -14.47 2.45 25.05
C ASN A 796 -14.90 3.91 25.14
N ILE A 797 -14.01 4.86 24.87
CA ILE A 797 -14.30 6.29 24.95
C ILE A 797 -13.95 6.96 23.63
N LEU A 798 -14.93 7.66 23.04
CA LEU A 798 -14.76 8.47 21.85
C LEU A 798 -15.29 9.88 22.09
N ARG A 799 -14.43 10.89 21.90
CA ARG A 799 -14.81 12.30 22.00
C ARG A 799 -14.66 12.98 20.65
N LEU A 800 -15.75 13.54 20.16
CA LEU A 800 -15.90 14.26 18.89
C LEU A 800 -16.56 15.62 19.13
N CYS A 801 -16.30 16.22 20.28
CA CYS A 801 -16.85 17.52 20.64
C CYS A 801 -16.35 18.59 19.65
N GLN A 802 -17.23 19.43 19.11
CA GLN A 802 -16.87 20.51 18.18
C GLN A 802 -16.09 20.01 16.94
N CYS A 803 -16.63 19.01 16.23
CA CYS A 803 -16.02 18.36 15.06
C CYS A 803 -16.66 18.74 13.70
N ASN A 804 -17.52 19.77 13.67
CA ASN A 804 -18.34 20.17 12.53
C ASN A 804 -19.31 19.07 12.05
N LEU A 805 -19.94 18.36 12.99
CA LEU A 805 -20.87 17.27 12.69
C LEU A 805 -22.32 17.76 12.57
N THR A 806 -23.09 17.11 11.70
CA THR A 806 -24.52 17.35 11.51
C THR A 806 -25.36 16.12 11.87
N ALA A 807 -26.68 16.20 11.68
CA ALA A 807 -27.59 15.05 11.81
C ALA A 807 -27.18 13.83 10.97
N GLN A 808 -26.43 14.02 9.87
CA GLN A 808 -25.95 12.92 9.03
C GLN A 808 -24.94 12.02 9.76
N SER A 809 -24.04 12.59 10.57
CA SER A 809 -23.11 11.81 11.41
C SER A 809 -23.84 10.89 12.39
N CYS A 810 -25.01 11.33 12.90
CA CYS A 810 -25.81 10.56 13.84
C CYS A 810 -26.33 9.24 13.26
N GLU A 811 -26.64 9.21 11.95
CA GLU A 811 -27.08 7.98 11.28
C GLU A 811 -25.96 6.93 11.25
N SER A 812 -24.77 7.33 10.78
CA SER A 812 -23.59 6.46 10.72
C SER A 812 -23.18 5.93 12.10
N LEU A 813 -23.17 6.81 13.11
CA LEU A 813 -22.85 6.45 14.50
C LEU A 813 -23.93 5.54 15.11
N SER A 814 -25.21 5.81 14.86
CA SER A 814 -26.32 4.96 15.34
C SER A 814 -26.19 3.53 14.82
N LEU A 815 -25.88 3.36 13.53
CA LEU A 815 -25.59 2.05 12.95
C LEU A 815 -24.35 1.37 13.55
N ALA A 816 -23.33 2.14 13.91
CA ALA A 816 -22.14 1.60 14.59
C ALA A 816 -22.45 1.14 16.01
N LEU A 817 -23.24 1.92 16.76
CA LEU A 817 -23.66 1.61 18.13
C LEU A 817 -24.58 0.38 18.20
N GLN A 818 -25.41 0.15 17.17
CA GLN A 818 -26.27 -1.02 17.07
C GLN A 818 -25.52 -2.31 16.72
N SER A 819 -24.27 -2.23 16.25
CA SER A 819 -23.46 -3.40 15.94
C SER A 819 -23.25 -4.26 17.19
N SER A 820 -23.40 -5.58 17.05
CA SER A 820 -23.12 -6.54 18.14
C SER A 820 -21.68 -6.49 18.65
N ASN A 821 -20.78 -5.94 17.84
CA ASN A 821 -19.36 -5.80 18.16
C ASN A 821 -19.03 -4.49 18.91
N SER A 822 -20.00 -3.57 19.06
CA SER A 822 -19.74 -2.30 19.73
C SER A 822 -19.41 -2.51 21.21
N VAL A 823 -18.27 -1.95 21.64
CA VAL A 823 -17.81 -1.93 23.03
C VAL A 823 -17.67 -0.50 23.58
N LEU A 824 -18.20 0.47 22.84
CA LEU A 824 -18.16 1.88 23.22
C LEU A 824 -19.04 2.12 24.45
N ARG A 825 -18.50 2.83 25.45
CA ARG A 825 -19.15 3.17 26.72
C ARG A 825 -19.42 4.66 26.87
N GLU A 826 -18.53 5.51 26.36
CA GLU A 826 -18.68 6.96 26.37
C GLU A 826 -18.56 7.51 24.96
N LEU A 827 -19.54 8.32 24.57
CA LEU A 827 -19.55 9.07 23.33
C LEU A 827 -19.88 10.54 23.61
N ASP A 828 -18.94 11.43 23.32
CA ASP A 828 -19.15 12.87 23.42
C ASP A 828 -19.25 13.49 22.02
N LEU A 829 -20.43 14.03 21.70
CA LEU A 829 -20.74 14.75 20.47
C LEU A 829 -21.14 16.21 20.74
N SER A 830 -20.88 16.73 21.95
CA SER A 830 -21.26 18.07 22.34
C SER A 830 -20.70 19.15 21.40
N ASN A 831 -21.35 20.30 21.35
CA ASN A 831 -21.00 21.45 20.52
C ASN A 831 -20.95 21.15 19.00
N ASN A 832 -21.77 20.20 18.53
CA ASN A 832 -22.03 19.94 17.10
C ASN A 832 -23.49 20.27 16.73
N ASP A 833 -23.78 20.47 15.43
CA ASP A 833 -25.11 20.81 14.91
C ASP A 833 -25.92 19.55 14.57
N LEU A 834 -26.12 18.69 15.57
CA LEU A 834 -26.76 17.39 15.37
C LEU A 834 -28.25 17.49 15.06
N GLN A 835 -28.89 18.62 15.39
CA GLN A 835 -30.33 18.84 15.35
C GLN A 835 -31.13 17.81 16.20
N ASP A 836 -32.39 18.12 16.50
CA ASP A 836 -33.27 17.18 17.24
C ASP A 836 -33.44 15.85 16.48
N SER A 837 -33.40 15.90 15.15
CA SER A 837 -33.46 14.73 14.26
C SER A 837 -32.26 13.80 14.47
N GLY A 838 -31.03 14.33 14.56
CA GLY A 838 -29.84 13.52 14.80
C GLY A 838 -29.80 12.95 16.22
N VAL A 839 -30.18 13.73 17.24
CA VAL A 839 -30.29 13.24 18.62
C VAL A 839 -31.31 12.11 18.73
N LYS A 840 -32.43 12.22 18.00
CA LYS A 840 -33.43 11.14 17.92
C LYS A 840 -32.86 9.87 17.26
N LEU A 841 -32.13 9.98 16.16
CA LEU A 841 -31.46 8.84 15.50
C LEU A 841 -30.48 8.12 16.43
N LEU A 842 -29.71 8.86 17.21
CA LEU A 842 -28.82 8.29 18.23
C LEU A 842 -29.63 7.60 19.32
N SER A 843 -30.66 8.25 19.85
CA SER A 843 -31.53 7.72 20.92
C SER A 843 -32.21 6.41 20.51
N ASP A 844 -32.70 6.33 19.27
CA ASP A 844 -33.28 5.10 18.72
C ASP A 844 -32.22 4.00 18.53
N GLY A 845 -30.98 4.39 18.24
CA GLY A 845 -29.79 3.52 18.14
C GLY A 845 -29.37 2.85 19.45
N LEU A 846 -29.62 3.49 20.59
CA LEU A 846 -29.15 3.04 21.90
C LEU A 846 -29.92 1.85 22.48
N LYS A 847 -31.03 1.44 21.88
CA LYS A 847 -31.91 0.36 22.39
C LYS A 847 -31.21 -1.01 22.50
N SER A 848 -30.04 -1.19 21.88
CA SER A 848 -29.25 -2.44 21.89
C SER A 848 -27.77 -2.25 22.25
N CYS A 849 -27.37 -1.08 22.76
CA CYS A 849 -25.95 -0.71 22.93
C CYS A 849 -25.46 -0.81 24.38
N LYS A 850 -24.14 -0.90 24.58
CA LYS A 850 -23.44 -0.89 25.89
C LYS A 850 -23.04 0.52 26.36
N LEU A 851 -23.50 1.56 25.67
CA LEU A 851 -23.13 2.94 25.94
C LEU A 851 -23.68 3.39 27.31
N GLU A 852 -22.81 3.87 28.19
CA GLU A 852 -23.11 4.34 29.55
C GLU A 852 -23.28 5.87 29.58
N ILE A 853 -22.51 6.60 28.77
CA ILE A 853 -22.48 8.07 28.74
C ILE A 853 -22.62 8.55 27.29
N LEU A 854 -23.62 9.39 27.04
CA LEU A 854 -23.81 10.12 25.78
C LEU A 854 -23.93 11.61 26.08
N SER A 855 -23.02 12.41 25.54
CA SER A 855 -23.06 13.88 25.62
C SER A 855 -23.41 14.46 24.25
N VAL A 856 -24.51 15.23 24.17
CA VAL A 856 -24.99 15.86 22.93
C VAL A 856 -25.29 17.36 23.08
N ASP A 857 -24.91 18.00 24.19
CA ASP A 857 -25.24 19.41 24.46
C ASP A 857 -24.77 20.35 23.32
N HIS A 858 -25.64 21.23 22.84
CA HIS A 858 -25.46 22.03 21.62
C HIS A 858 -24.82 23.41 21.86
N GLY A 859 -24.57 23.84 23.11
CA GLY A 859 -23.84 25.09 23.41
C GLY A 859 -24.47 26.40 22.89
N GLY A 860 -25.68 26.38 22.31
CA GLY A 860 -26.49 27.52 21.88
C GLY A 860 -26.43 27.92 20.39
N GLN A 861 -27.52 28.51 19.87
CA GLN A 861 -27.72 28.93 18.45
C GLN A 861 -26.68 29.95 17.90
N PHE A 862 -25.99 30.70 18.77
CA PHE A 862 -25.08 31.78 18.38
C PHE A 862 -23.74 31.30 17.79
N ARG A 863 -23.38 30.02 17.99
CA ARG A 863 -22.17 29.40 17.39
C ARG A 863 -22.30 29.14 15.88
N ILE A 864 -23.50 29.31 15.30
CA ILE A 864 -23.85 29.05 13.90
C ILE A 864 -23.61 30.28 12.98
N THR A 865 -23.30 31.45 13.55
CA THR A 865 -23.11 32.70 12.79
C THR A 865 -21.66 32.93 12.36
N ALA A 866 -21.42 33.37 11.13
CA ALA A 866 -20.08 33.76 10.66
C ALA A 866 -19.47 34.88 11.54
N GLY A 867 -18.16 34.81 11.81
CA GLY A 867 -17.43 35.78 12.65
C GLY A 867 -16.88 35.18 13.95
N PRO A 868 -16.34 36.00 14.87
CA PRO A 868 -15.67 35.52 16.10
C PRO A 868 -16.55 34.64 17.01
N ARG A 869 -17.87 34.82 16.98
CA ARG A 869 -18.85 34.07 17.79
C ARG A 869 -18.82 32.56 17.61
N LYS A 870 -18.34 32.05 16.47
CA LYS A 870 -18.15 30.61 16.25
C LYS A 870 -17.09 29.98 17.17
N TYR A 871 -16.20 30.81 17.71
CA TYR A 871 -15.13 30.39 18.63
C TYR A 871 -15.54 30.52 20.10
N ALA A 872 -16.85 30.58 20.40
CA ALA A 872 -17.35 30.80 21.75
C ALA A 872 -16.80 29.76 22.74
N CYS A 873 -16.22 30.21 23.86
CA CYS A 873 -15.76 29.38 24.95
C CYS A 873 -16.58 29.65 26.23
N PHE A 874 -16.72 28.63 27.07
CA PHE A 874 -17.37 28.76 28.38
C PHE A 874 -16.30 28.97 29.44
N LEU A 875 -16.46 30.03 30.24
CA LEU A 875 -15.51 30.44 31.26
C LEU A 875 -16.18 30.45 32.64
N THR A 876 -15.38 30.21 33.68
CA THR A 876 -15.75 30.35 35.08
C THR A 876 -14.64 31.09 35.85
N LEU A 877 -15.02 31.92 36.81
CA LEU A 877 -14.08 32.68 37.65
C LEU A 877 -13.42 31.74 38.66
N ASP A 878 -12.10 31.79 38.80
CA ASP A 878 -11.37 30.95 39.76
C ASP A 878 -11.38 31.60 41.16
N PRO A 879 -12.08 31.01 42.15
CA PRO A 879 -12.12 31.54 43.50
C PRO A 879 -10.74 31.62 44.17
N ASN A 880 -9.79 30.78 43.76
CA ASN A 880 -8.44 30.77 44.31
C ASN A 880 -7.61 31.98 43.86
N THR A 881 -8.02 32.65 42.78
CA THR A 881 -7.35 33.85 42.26
C THR A 881 -8.06 35.14 42.68
N ALA A 882 -9.20 35.02 43.36
CA ALA A 882 -10.00 36.17 43.77
C ALA A 882 -9.34 36.92 44.93
N SER A 883 -9.08 38.21 44.72
CA SER A 883 -8.58 39.13 45.76
C SER A 883 -9.61 39.42 46.86
N THR A 884 -9.17 39.90 48.03
CA THR A 884 -10.04 40.06 49.22
C THR A 884 -11.10 41.18 49.13
N GLY A 885 -11.10 41.96 48.03
CA GLY A 885 -12.00 43.09 47.78
C GLY A 885 -13.14 42.80 46.78
N ILE A 886 -13.31 41.54 46.37
CA ILE A 886 -14.34 41.11 45.42
C ILE A 886 -15.13 39.90 45.94
N SER A 887 -16.38 39.77 45.51
CA SER A 887 -17.23 38.61 45.75
C SER A 887 -17.59 37.94 44.42
N LEU A 888 -17.55 36.61 44.42
CA LEU A 888 -18.00 35.78 43.30
C LEU A 888 -19.43 35.29 43.58
N SER A 889 -20.28 35.31 42.55
CA SER A 889 -21.69 34.93 42.62
C SER A 889 -22.15 34.32 41.29
N GLU A 890 -23.39 33.82 41.23
CA GLU A 890 -23.96 33.18 40.03
C GLU A 890 -23.06 32.04 39.51
N ASP A 891 -22.78 31.05 40.38
CA ASP A 891 -21.91 29.89 40.08
C ASP A 891 -20.52 30.28 39.56
N ASN A 892 -19.90 31.28 40.20
CA ASN A 892 -18.63 31.88 39.81
C ASN A 892 -18.64 32.46 38.38
N ARG A 893 -19.78 32.96 37.89
CA ARG A 893 -19.85 33.67 36.60
C ARG A 893 -19.90 35.18 36.74
N LYS A 894 -20.07 35.71 37.95
CA LYS A 894 -20.15 37.15 38.21
C LYS A 894 -19.24 37.59 39.35
N VAL A 895 -18.43 38.60 39.10
CA VAL A 895 -17.59 39.29 40.10
C VAL A 895 -18.19 40.65 40.45
N THR A 896 -18.24 40.99 41.74
CA THR A 896 -18.72 42.28 42.25
C THR A 896 -17.74 42.85 43.29
N GLY A 897 -17.51 44.16 43.30
CA GLY A 897 -16.69 44.82 44.33
C GLY A 897 -17.42 44.95 45.67
N VAL A 898 -16.76 44.60 46.79
CA VAL A 898 -17.34 44.61 48.16
C VAL A 898 -16.56 45.53 49.12
N ILE A 899 -17.25 46.11 50.11
CA ILE A 899 -16.66 46.96 51.16
C ILE A 899 -16.17 46.10 52.34
N LYS A 900 -14.98 46.40 52.87
CA LYS A 900 -14.60 46.07 54.26
C LYS A 900 -14.47 47.36 55.06
N TYR A 901 -15.27 47.50 56.12
CA TYR A 901 -15.16 48.61 57.06
C TYR A 901 -13.96 48.36 57.99
N SER A 902 -12.97 49.25 58.01
CA SER A 902 -12.02 49.35 59.13
C SER A 902 -12.46 50.47 60.07
N HIS A 903 -12.65 50.17 61.36
CA HIS A 903 -12.95 51.16 62.38
C HIS A 903 -11.74 52.08 62.62
N SER A 904 -11.67 53.19 61.87
CA SER A 904 -11.16 54.51 62.30
C SER A 904 -10.79 55.35 61.06
N SER A 905 -11.21 56.62 61.10
CA SER A 905 -10.99 57.70 60.12
C SER A 905 -11.88 57.73 58.87
N SER A 906 -12.51 58.89 58.67
CA SER A 906 -13.49 59.25 57.64
C SER A 906 -12.85 59.53 56.27
N ARG A 907 -12.16 58.52 55.70
CA ARG A 907 -11.85 58.43 54.27
C ARG A 907 -12.05 56.99 53.79
N LEU A 908 -12.92 56.82 52.79
CA LEU A 908 -13.17 55.53 52.12
C LEU A 908 -11.93 55.11 51.33
N TYR A 909 -11.16 54.15 51.86
CA TYR A 909 -10.12 53.44 51.12
C TYR A 909 -10.49 51.96 51.02
N ILE A 910 -10.59 51.43 49.80
CA ILE A 910 -10.48 49.99 49.57
C ILE A 910 -9.04 49.63 49.97
N SER A 911 -8.86 48.60 50.80
CA SER A 911 -7.53 48.15 51.24
C SER A 911 -6.57 47.99 50.06
N ASN A 912 -5.27 48.22 50.26
CA ASN A 912 -4.13 48.12 49.31
C ASN A 912 -3.97 46.74 48.60
N GLN A 913 -5.04 46.18 48.05
CA GLN A 913 -5.08 44.98 47.24
C GLN A 913 -5.98 45.27 46.05
N TYR A 914 -5.35 45.24 44.88
CA TYR A 914 -5.94 45.38 43.58
C TYR A 914 -7.09 44.37 43.36
N PRO A 915 -8.37 44.81 43.31
CA PRO A 915 -9.54 43.94 43.20
C PRO A 915 -9.67 43.28 41.82
N GLN A 916 -9.10 42.07 41.68
CA GLN A 916 -9.05 41.30 40.43
C GLN A 916 -9.22 39.78 40.64
N VAL A 917 -9.54 39.08 39.55
CA VAL A 917 -9.72 37.62 39.48
C VAL A 917 -9.39 37.10 38.07
N LEU A 918 -8.88 35.87 37.95
CA LEU A 918 -8.73 35.16 36.67
C LEU A 918 -9.83 34.10 36.50
N CYS A 919 -10.07 33.69 35.26
CA CYS A 919 -10.83 32.48 34.98
C CYS A 919 -10.01 31.23 35.27
N ARG A 920 -10.71 30.12 35.55
CA ARG A 920 -10.12 28.81 35.76
C ARG A 920 -9.59 28.22 34.47
N GLU A 921 -10.34 28.39 33.39
CA GLU A 921 -10.03 27.88 32.07
C GLU A 921 -9.00 28.77 31.36
N SER A 922 -8.04 28.15 30.69
CA SER A 922 -7.16 28.82 29.76
C SER A 922 -7.81 28.98 28.39
N VAL A 923 -7.35 29.96 27.63
CA VAL A 923 -7.71 30.15 26.22
C VAL A 923 -6.50 29.84 25.32
N CYS A 924 -6.69 28.97 24.33
CA CYS A 924 -5.68 28.56 23.36
C CYS A 924 -6.29 28.46 21.95
N GLY A 925 -5.47 28.69 20.92
CA GLY A 925 -5.97 28.79 19.54
C GLY A 925 -6.89 30.01 19.35
N ARG A 926 -8.04 29.80 18.70
CA ARG A 926 -9.07 30.85 18.50
C ARG A 926 -10.17 30.72 19.54
N CYS A 927 -10.36 31.74 20.37
CA CYS A 927 -11.36 31.76 21.43
C CYS A 927 -12.15 33.07 21.42
N TYR A 928 -13.42 32.99 21.79
CA TYR A 928 -14.32 34.13 21.92
C TYR A 928 -15.18 34.01 23.17
N TRP A 929 -15.38 35.10 23.90
CA TRP A 929 -16.36 35.14 24.99
C TRP A 929 -16.99 36.52 25.11
N GLU A 930 -18.15 36.61 25.74
CA GLU A 930 -18.85 37.86 25.97
C GLU A 930 -19.04 38.11 27.47
N THR A 931 -18.93 39.37 27.88
CA THR A 931 -19.11 39.80 29.26
C THR A 931 -20.04 40.99 29.34
N GLU A 932 -20.87 41.02 30.37
CA GLU A 932 -21.70 42.16 30.73
C GLU A 932 -21.07 42.89 31.92
N TRP A 933 -20.96 44.21 31.84
CA TRP A 933 -20.31 45.01 32.88
C TRP A 933 -21.15 46.20 33.36
N SER A 934 -20.88 46.62 34.59
CA SER A 934 -21.43 47.82 35.24
C SER A 934 -20.37 48.51 36.08
N GLY A 935 -20.40 49.85 36.16
CA GLY A 935 -19.48 50.65 36.95
C GLY A 935 -18.15 50.96 36.26
N ARG A 936 -17.04 50.73 36.95
CA ARG A 936 -15.67 50.82 36.39
C ARG A 936 -14.97 49.48 36.51
N VAL A 937 -14.59 48.90 35.38
CA VAL A 937 -14.09 47.53 35.29
C VAL A 937 -12.89 47.42 34.35
N TYR A 938 -12.12 46.34 34.52
CA TYR A 938 -11.06 45.91 33.62
C TYR A 938 -11.44 44.55 33.05
N ILE A 939 -11.39 44.42 31.74
CA ILE A 939 -11.60 43.17 31.00
C ILE A 939 -10.26 42.83 30.35
N SER A 940 -9.65 41.74 30.77
CA SER A 940 -8.23 41.51 30.54
C SER A 940 -7.95 40.08 30.09
N VAL A 941 -6.78 39.88 29.49
CA VAL A 941 -6.19 38.57 29.24
C VAL A 941 -4.77 38.60 29.79
N SER A 942 -4.36 37.55 30.49
CA SER A 942 -3.06 37.52 31.17
C SER A 942 -2.45 36.13 31.25
N TYR A 943 -1.12 36.06 31.34
CA TYR A 943 -0.45 34.82 31.72
C TYR A 943 -0.70 34.47 33.19
N LYS A 944 -0.67 33.17 33.50
CA LYS A 944 -0.84 32.71 34.89
C LYS A 944 0.29 33.15 35.82
N SER A 945 1.46 33.45 35.26
CA SER A 945 2.66 33.91 35.99
C SER A 945 2.59 35.34 36.52
N ILE A 946 1.54 36.11 36.20
CA ILE A 946 1.40 37.49 36.63
C ILE A 946 1.59 37.61 38.14
N SER A 947 2.45 38.54 38.56
CA SER A 947 2.77 38.77 39.97
C SER A 947 1.49 39.03 40.77
N ARG A 948 1.36 38.35 41.92
CA ARG A 948 0.27 38.55 42.89
C ARG A 948 0.73 39.23 44.18
N ASN A 949 2.01 39.59 44.24
CA ASN A 949 2.62 40.26 45.38
C ASN A 949 2.41 41.78 45.28
N ARG A 950 2.25 42.46 46.43
CA ARG A 950 1.93 43.90 46.50
C ARG A 950 2.86 44.74 45.61
N GLY A 951 2.30 45.50 44.66
CA GLY A 951 3.03 46.41 43.75
C GLY A 951 2.18 46.82 42.54
N GLN A 952 2.57 47.85 41.78
CA GLN A 952 1.80 48.28 40.58
C GLN A 952 1.76 47.22 39.48
N GLU A 953 2.80 46.39 39.37
CA GLU A 953 2.95 45.34 38.36
C GLU A 953 1.94 44.20 38.52
N CYS A 954 1.24 44.08 39.65
CA CYS A 954 0.23 43.03 39.83
C CYS A 954 -1.13 43.38 39.18
N TRP A 955 -1.34 44.62 38.73
CA TRP A 955 -2.59 45.05 38.12
C TRP A 955 -2.64 44.70 36.63
N PHE A 956 -3.79 44.23 36.13
CA PHE A 956 -3.95 43.93 34.71
C PHE A 956 -3.71 45.16 33.83
N GLY A 957 -2.78 45.03 32.89
CA GLY A 957 -2.30 46.06 31.96
C GLY A 957 -1.03 46.78 32.41
N ASN A 958 -0.68 46.74 33.70
CA ASN A 958 0.49 47.45 34.25
C ASN A 958 1.78 46.60 34.23
N ASN A 959 1.81 45.56 33.41
CA ASN A 959 2.94 44.66 33.20
C ASN A 959 2.93 44.16 31.76
N ASP A 960 4.02 43.51 31.35
CA ASP A 960 4.19 42.88 30.04
C ASP A 960 3.49 41.52 29.90
N GLN A 961 2.83 41.04 30.95
CA GLN A 961 2.14 39.73 31.01
C GLN A 961 0.61 39.83 30.92
N SER A 962 0.06 41.02 30.69
CA SER A 962 -1.37 41.25 30.61
C SER A 962 -1.76 42.38 29.67
N TRP A 963 -2.90 42.21 29.03
CA TRP A 963 -3.54 43.17 28.13
C TRP A 963 -4.93 43.46 28.65
N SER A 964 -5.26 44.73 28.83
CA SER A 964 -6.41 45.13 29.65
C SER A 964 -7.21 46.25 29.01
N LEU A 965 -8.51 46.03 28.82
CA LEU A 965 -9.46 47.05 28.43
C LEU A 965 -10.15 47.62 29.67
N PHE A 966 -9.92 48.89 29.97
CA PHE A 966 -10.64 49.62 30.99
C PHE A 966 -11.97 50.15 30.43
N CYS A 967 -13.06 49.88 31.14
CA CYS A 967 -14.40 50.33 30.78
C CYS A 967 -15.03 51.14 31.91
N SER A 968 -15.54 52.33 31.58
CA SER A 968 -16.36 53.16 32.47
C SER A 968 -17.47 53.87 31.69
N SER A 969 -18.41 54.49 32.39
CA SER A 969 -19.52 55.22 31.76
C SER A 969 -19.09 56.40 30.86
N SER A 970 -17.88 56.91 31.00
CA SER A 970 -17.41 58.14 30.32
C SER A 970 -16.00 58.04 29.73
N SER A 971 -15.30 56.92 29.87
CA SER A 971 -13.91 56.76 29.45
C SER A 971 -13.60 55.28 29.21
N TYR A 972 -12.84 55.02 28.14
CA TYR A 972 -12.38 53.70 27.73
C TYR A 972 -10.91 53.81 27.33
N SER A 973 -10.08 52.93 27.85
CA SER A 973 -8.66 52.90 27.52
C SER A 973 -8.16 51.48 27.46
N PHE A 974 -7.17 51.26 26.61
CA PHE A 974 -6.43 50.01 26.53
C PHE A 974 -5.07 50.19 27.21
N THR A 975 -4.70 49.24 28.06
CA THR A 975 -3.44 49.30 28.82
C THR A 975 -2.67 47.98 28.66
N HIS A 976 -1.39 48.10 28.29
CA HIS A 976 -0.42 47.01 28.27
C HIS A 976 0.97 47.57 28.61
N ASN A 977 1.77 46.82 29.38
CA ASN A 977 3.11 47.22 29.79
C ASN A 977 3.19 48.65 30.38
N ASN A 978 2.18 49.02 31.19
CA ASN A 978 2.04 50.34 31.80
C ASN A 978 1.87 51.51 30.81
N ILE A 979 1.62 51.20 29.53
CA ILE A 979 1.28 52.18 28.48
C ILE A 979 -0.24 52.18 28.34
N GLN A 980 -0.87 53.30 28.67
CA GLN A 980 -2.31 53.51 28.50
C GLN A 980 -2.59 54.28 27.21
N THR A 981 -3.49 53.75 26.39
CA THR A 981 -4.00 54.37 25.16
C THR A 981 -5.48 54.67 25.34
N ASP A 982 -5.85 55.95 25.32
CA ASP A 982 -7.26 56.35 25.38
C ASP A 982 -7.95 56.07 24.04
N LEU A 983 -9.12 55.41 24.08
CA LEU A 983 -9.82 54.95 22.89
C LEU A 983 -10.87 56.00 22.43
N PRO A 984 -10.90 56.41 21.15
CA PRO A 984 -11.76 57.50 20.65
C PRO A 984 -13.24 57.08 20.46
N VAL A 985 -13.80 56.28 21.36
CA VAL A 985 -15.14 55.68 21.23
C VAL A 985 -16.15 56.41 22.13
N LYS A 986 -17.22 56.97 21.53
CA LYS A 986 -18.18 57.85 22.24
C LYS A 986 -19.17 57.13 23.16
N SER A 987 -19.41 55.82 22.96
CA SER A 987 -20.23 54.98 23.85
C SER A 987 -20.06 53.52 23.50
N ILE A 988 -19.66 52.69 24.47
CA ILE A 988 -19.53 51.23 24.31
C ILE A 988 -20.72 50.56 24.99
N SER A 989 -21.24 49.50 24.39
CA SER A 989 -22.30 48.70 24.99
C SER A 989 -21.86 48.13 26.36
N ARG A 990 -22.83 47.88 27.23
CA ARG A 990 -22.57 47.15 28.49
C ARG A 990 -22.13 45.71 28.26
N ARG A 991 -22.22 45.20 27.03
CA ARG A 991 -21.77 43.88 26.64
C ARG A 991 -20.55 43.97 25.73
N ILE A 992 -19.46 43.32 26.14
CA ILE A 992 -18.15 43.31 25.47
C ILE A 992 -17.84 41.89 25.02
N GLY A 993 -17.55 41.72 23.74
CA GLY A 993 -16.98 40.49 23.19
C GLY A 993 -15.45 40.58 23.16
N VAL A 994 -14.77 39.51 23.55
CA VAL A 994 -13.31 39.41 23.48
C VAL A 994 -12.97 38.24 22.56
N PHE A 995 -12.08 38.48 21.59
CA PHE A 995 -11.58 37.48 20.67
C PHE A 995 -10.06 37.37 20.80
N VAL A 996 -9.56 36.14 20.86
CA VAL A 996 -8.13 35.83 20.89
C VAL A 996 -7.84 34.86 19.76
N ASP A 997 -6.84 35.17 18.93
CA ASP A 997 -6.16 34.21 18.06
C ASP A 997 -4.72 34.08 18.55
N HIS A 998 -4.44 33.00 19.30
CA HIS A 998 -3.14 32.77 19.91
C HIS A 998 -2.04 32.59 18.86
N SER A 999 -2.35 31.87 17.77
CA SER A 999 -1.40 31.58 16.68
C SER A 999 -1.05 32.81 15.84
N ALA A 1000 -2.03 33.67 15.59
CA ALA A 1000 -1.85 34.89 14.83
C ALA A 1000 -1.43 36.09 15.69
N GLY A 1001 -1.33 35.91 17.01
CA GLY A 1001 -0.95 37.00 17.91
C GLY A 1001 -2.00 38.12 18.04
N THR A 1002 -3.27 37.81 17.78
CA THR A 1002 -4.33 38.84 17.70
C THR A 1002 -5.21 38.81 18.95
N LEU A 1003 -5.41 39.98 19.58
CA LEU A 1003 -6.40 40.20 20.65
C LEU A 1003 -7.34 41.33 20.23
N SER A 1004 -8.64 41.04 20.11
CA SER A 1004 -9.64 42.03 19.69
C SER A 1004 -10.77 42.16 20.70
N PHE A 1005 -11.17 43.40 20.97
CA PHE A 1005 -12.32 43.73 21.82
C PHE A 1005 -13.44 44.30 20.95
N TYR A 1006 -14.67 43.89 21.21
CA TYR A 1006 -15.86 44.29 20.46
C TYR A 1006 -16.98 44.78 21.38
N SER A 1007 -17.68 45.81 20.95
CA SER A 1007 -18.92 46.28 21.56
C SER A 1007 -20.09 45.51 20.95
N ILE A 1008 -20.97 44.96 21.80
CA ILE A 1008 -22.07 44.09 21.38
C ILE A 1008 -23.42 44.78 21.64
N SER A 1009 -24.16 45.15 20.60
CA SER A 1009 -25.48 45.80 20.72
C SER A 1009 -26.56 45.08 19.93
N ARG A 1010 -27.59 44.53 20.59
CA ARG A 1010 -28.77 43.90 19.95
C ARG A 1010 -28.45 42.89 18.81
N ASN A 1011 -27.25 42.27 18.84
CA ASN A 1011 -26.63 41.34 17.86
C ASN A 1011 -25.65 41.91 16.82
N THR A 1012 -25.37 43.22 16.81
CA THR A 1012 -24.27 43.78 16.01
C THR A 1012 -22.98 43.84 16.82
N MET A 1013 -21.86 43.51 16.18
CA MET A 1013 -20.51 43.50 16.75
C MET A 1013 -19.69 44.63 16.11
N SER A 1014 -19.29 45.63 16.90
CA SER A 1014 -18.42 46.73 16.42
C SER A 1014 -17.07 46.68 17.12
N LEU A 1015 -15.98 46.69 16.36
CA LEU A 1015 -14.61 46.64 16.89
C LEU A 1015 -14.32 47.86 17.77
N ILE A 1016 -13.74 47.63 18.95
CA ILE A 1016 -13.29 48.65 19.90
C ILE A 1016 -11.79 48.87 19.73
N HIS A 1017 -11.00 47.79 19.87
CA HIS A 1017 -9.54 47.81 19.82
C HIS A 1017 -9.03 46.45 19.36
N THR A 1018 -7.94 46.45 18.61
CA THR A 1018 -7.18 45.23 18.27
C THR A 1018 -5.71 45.46 18.62
N GLU A 1019 -5.15 44.53 19.37
CA GLU A 1019 -3.73 44.45 19.66
C GLU A 1019 -3.10 43.31 18.86
N GLN A 1020 -1.93 43.57 18.29
CA GLN A 1020 -1.09 42.56 17.63
C GLN A 1020 0.16 42.34 18.48
N THR A 1021 0.34 41.13 18.97
CA THR A 1021 1.38 40.79 19.94
C THR A 1021 1.77 39.31 19.84
N THR A 1022 2.96 38.94 20.31
CA THR A 1022 3.40 37.54 20.32
C THR A 1022 3.12 36.93 21.69
N PHE A 1023 2.19 35.98 21.76
CA PHE A 1023 1.88 35.28 23.00
C PHE A 1023 2.90 34.15 23.24
N THR A 1024 3.63 34.21 24.35
CA THR A 1024 4.70 33.27 24.71
C THR A 1024 4.26 32.22 25.72
N GLN A 1025 3.09 32.38 26.34
CA GLN A 1025 2.52 31.43 27.29
C GLN A 1025 1.00 31.26 27.07
N THR A 1026 0.43 30.32 27.82
CA THR A 1026 -1.02 30.12 27.89
C THR A 1026 -1.71 31.32 28.53
N LEU A 1027 -2.79 31.78 27.88
CA LEU A 1027 -3.55 32.95 28.28
C LEU A 1027 -4.75 32.58 29.16
N TYR A 1028 -5.09 33.46 30.10
CA TYR A 1028 -6.23 33.35 31.00
C TYR A 1028 -7.03 34.64 30.97
N PRO A 1029 -8.34 34.59 30.69
CA PRO A 1029 -9.22 35.75 30.84
C PRO A 1029 -9.25 36.22 32.30
N GLY A 1030 -9.25 37.53 32.52
CA GLY A 1030 -9.20 38.15 33.84
C GLY A 1030 -10.07 39.38 33.94
N PHE A 1031 -10.55 39.66 35.14
CA PHE A 1031 -11.45 40.79 35.41
C PHE A 1031 -11.03 41.55 36.65
N GLY A 1032 -11.07 42.89 36.57
CA GLY A 1032 -10.84 43.80 37.69
C GLY A 1032 -12.02 44.74 37.92
N VAL A 1033 -12.29 45.15 39.16
CA VAL A 1033 -13.42 46.02 39.51
C VAL A 1033 -12.97 47.16 40.44
N TYR A 1034 -13.06 48.42 40.00
CA TYR A 1034 -12.39 49.52 40.70
C TYR A 1034 -13.17 50.10 41.90
N TYR A 1035 -14.51 50.10 41.87
CA TYR A 1035 -15.36 50.75 42.89
C TYR A 1035 -16.49 49.83 43.40
N TYR A 1036 -17.07 50.22 44.54
CA TYR A 1036 -18.30 49.62 45.06
C TYR A 1036 -19.44 49.70 44.03
N GLY A 1037 -20.13 48.59 43.81
CA GLY A 1037 -21.20 48.47 42.81
C GLY A 1037 -20.71 48.20 41.37
N SER A 1038 -19.40 48.17 41.12
CA SER A 1038 -18.86 47.64 39.86
C SER A 1038 -19.02 46.12 39.80
N SER A 1039 -19.40 45.61 38.63
CA SER A 1039 -19.51 44.16 38.41
C SER A 1039 -19.19 43.77 36.98
N VAL A 1040 -18.66 42.56 36.80
CA VAL A 1040 -18.52 41.90 35.50
C VAL A 1040 -19.17 40.53 35.58
N LYS A 1041 -19.96 40.17 34.58
CA LYS A 1041 -20.65 38.89 34.44
C LYS A 1041 -20.29 38.22 33.11
N LEU A 1042 -19.86 36.97 33.15
CA LEU A 1042 -19.67 36.12 31.97
C LEU A 1042 -21.05 35.73 31.40
N CYS A 1043 -21.25 35.95 30.10
CA CYS A 1043 -22.52 35.74 29.41
C CYS A 1043 -22.69 34.31 28.87
#